data_AF-A0A9P7L8N9-F1
#
_entry.id   AF-A0A9P7L8N9-F1
#
_cell.length_a   1.000
_cell.length_b   1.000
_cell.length_c   1.000
_cell.angle_alpha   90.00
_cell.angle_beta   90.00
_cell.angle_gamma   90.00
#
_symmetry.space_group_name_H-M   'P 1'
#
loop_
_entity.id
_entity.type
_entity.pdbx_description
1 polymer ?
#
loop_
_entity_poly.entity_id
_entity_poly.type
_entity_poly.pdbx_seq_one_letter_code
_entity_poly.pdbx_strand_id
1 'polypeptide(L)'
;MESLQSISAKNPETSTQNNEARVSILTNRIKQLKEKFTSTEHIEYFNQSLELRREILALARPEDHQTRALQSHLLSNELSDRFAETDDIDDMKEAIELGIQALDLTPESDPRRIVFLRRLEFLFEENYEETEDINDLDEVIRYQRLSIDTTDTSNSLHMAVRLSALGKKLDQRSEITGKIADLNESIEIFKQVVELRPGNQEAKKNLIQTLYSRYTWTGEVRDLEECVGIHRQITDSSDTDLSKVDWMMTRANQLCILHERTEDEEYLEEAFEVADEALTLVPEINWKPKWLRCLGRLFGCQYLKTEGMADLEEAIRLERLALKLMPNGDEGGFTLTNLGNRLGDKYLRTNDVADIDEAIDCARKSLDLEPEKPERLYNLAIKLGDRFARTEDLDDVDEAIELERKAIQIMPLDHSERADYLYILSDQLGDRYEHTGDLDDLEEAIRNAEEALGLMSQDHALRAAWLNGLATCYLNLYTATGNEQNLESSIKYYELALHHEASATEDRITAGQMILSNSSDSQQLYDTAKLAVGLIPKLVSWSHENHDRQYVLGKVVGLASDAAAAALQADQSPMTALQLLEQGRGIIGASLQDMRSDVQDLAMEHPRLAERYRTLQAELDRRAEPGRATDMQSQASINRRHAAAKEFTDLAAEIRMLPGFEDFMLSHTKDEICGASERGPVVVINVSRLRCDALLVSENQVRALALPSISFEELELKIKPWTLATPQTLEWLWDTIMSPILNTLGFTKPPLTDKWPHVWWIPTGPLVQLPFHAAGYHSQQGSEAVLDRVISSYGSSIRNIIRGRRDSSQSSRSDQALLVAMEHTPGHDTLSFANEEVDFIDSMVRSMNLQSIIPTRTKKEVMRYLPNCKIFHFAGHGLAHAEDPSKSCLLLEDWEQDSLKVSDLLDMNFRQRAPFLAYLSACGTGQIKDETSFDENINLISAFQIAGFRHVIGTLWNVQDDLSVEMAKMTYQELLHPGISDESICRGLHKATLELRRRWIDKHTNNRNPRLSTASSGQERAKEYQTRSVRDAALIGTTDNNLGSVDWAPYVHYGV
;
A
#
# COMPACT_ATOMS: atom_id res chain seq x y z
N MET A 1 -55.67 31.41 67.53
CA MET A 1 -55.71 31.58 69.00
C MET A 1 -57.12 31.29 69.48
N GLU A 2 -57.23 30.61 70.63
CA GLU A 2 -58.44 30.23 71.38
C GLU A 2 -59.26 29.01 70.87
N SER A 3 -58.71 27.80 71.08
CA SER A 3 -59.44 26.64 71.67
C SER A 3 -58.58 25.36 71.76
N LEU A 4 -57.38 25.41 72.36
CA LEU A 4 -56.52 24.22 72.55
C LEU A 4 -55.88 24.16 73.96
N GLN A 5 -56.71 24.27 74.99
CA GLN A 5 -56.32 23.90 76.36
C GLN A 5 -57.46 23.18 77.07
N SER A 6 -57.53 21.87 76.86
CA SER A 6 -57.73 20.87 77.92
C SER A 6 -57.88 19.51 77.26
N ILE A 7 -57.10 18.55 77.75
CA ILE A 7 -57.39 17.13 77.92
C ILE A 7 -56.01 16.45 78.03
N SER A 8 -55.54 16.39 79.26
CA SER A 8 -54.49 15.48 79.68
C SER A 8 -55.14 14.23 80.27
N ALA A 9 -54.80 13.10 79.66
CA ALA A 9 -54.80 11.74 80.20
C ALA A 9 -56.12 11.13 80.70
N LYS A 10 -56.81 10.40 79.82
CA LYS A 10 -57.07 8.93 79.93
C LYS A 10 -58.06 8.47 78.85
N ASN A 11 -57.52 8.13 77.67
CA ASN A 11 -57.96 7.05 76.78
C ASN A 11 -57.14 7.13 75.48
N PRO A 12 -56.32 6.11 75.14
CA PRO A 12 -55.50 6.13 73.94
C PRO A 12 -56.32 6.08 72.63
N GLU A 13 -57.61 5.74 72.68
CA GLU A 13 -58.49 5.67 71.51
C GLU A 13 -59.07 7.02 71.07
N THR A 14 -59.30 7.97 72.00
CA THR A 14 -59.88 9.30 71.69
C THR A 14 -58.87 10.33 71.17
N SER A 15 -57.56 10.16 71.43
CA SER A 15 -56.54 11.06 70.87
C SER A 15 -56.23 10.76 69.40
N THR A 16 -56.42 9.49 68.97
CA THR A 16 -56.20 9.04 67.60
C THR A 16 -57.21 9.62 66.63
N GLN A 17 -58.51 9.58 66.97
CA GLN A 17 -59.58 10.18 66.14
C GLN A 17 -59.43 11.69 65.96
N ASN A 18 -58.90 12.40 66.97
CA ASN A 18 -58.69 13.84 66.90
C ASN A 18 -57.46 14.20 66.03
N ASN A 19 -56.42 13.36 66.03
CA ASN A 19 -55.27 13.51 65.15
C ASN A 19 -55.61 13.18 63.69
N GLU A 20 -56.40 12.14 63.41
CA GLU A 20 -56.85 11.81 62.04
C GLU A 20 -57.70 12.92 61.41
N ALA A 21 -58.64 13.49 62.18
CA ALA A 21 -59.44 14.63 61.73
C ALA A 21 -58.57 15.87 61.46
N ARG A 22 -57.56 16.12 62.30
CA ARG A 22 -56.60 17.22 62.12
C ARG A 22 -55.73 17.01 60.89
N VAL A 23 -55.21 15.80 60.67
CA VAL A 23 -54.43 15.46 59.46
C VAL A 23 -55.26 15.70 58.21
N SER A 24 -56.53 15.27 58.16
CA SER A 24 -57.41 15.51 57.00
C SER A 24 -57.63 17.00 56.69
N ILE A 25 -57.79 17.84 57.72
CA ILE A 25 -57.92 19.30 57.57
C ILE A 25 -56.61 19.89 57.02
N LEU A 26 -55.47 19.51 57.58
CA LEU A 26 -54.15 19.98 57.16
C LEU A 26 -53.83 19.55 55.71
N THR A 27 -54.13 18.31 55.34
CA THR A 27 -53.94 17.81 53.96
C THR A 27 -54.80 18.57 52.95
N ASN A 28 -56.07 18.87 53.27
CA ASN A 28 -56.91 19.71 52.42
C ASN A 28 -56.38 21.14 52.28
N ARG A 29 -55.78 21.68 53.35
CA ARG A 29 -55.16 23.00 53.33
C ARG A 29 -53.89 23.03 52.48
N ILE A 30 -53.04 22.00 52.59
CA ILE A 30 -51.87 21.79 51.71
C ILE A 30 -52.30 21.79 50.25
N LYS A 31 -53.36 21.04 49.89
CA LYS A 31 -53.88 21.02 48.52
C LYS A 31 -54.29 22.41 48.01
N GLN A 32 -55.00 23.20 48.82
CA GLN A 32 -55.37 24.57 48.47
C GLN A 32 -54.16 25.50 48.32
N LEU A 33 -53.13 25.31 49.14
CA LEU A 33 -51.89 26.09 49.06
C LEU A 33 -51.10 25.75 47.79
N LYS A 34 -51.02 24.46 47.42
CA LYS A 34 -50.43 24.04 46.14
C LYS A 34 -51.19 24.59 44.93
N GLU A 35 -52.52 24.49 44.92
CA GLU A 35 -53.34 25.09 43.84
C GLU A 35 -53.13 26.60 43.72
N LYS A 36 -52.99 27.30 44.86
CA LYS A 36 -52.67 28.73 44.86
C LYS A 36 -51.27 29.01 44.33
N PHE A 37 -50.27 28.22 44.73
CA PHE A 37 -48.92 28.33 44.19
C PHE A 37 -48.94 28.15 42.67
N THR A 38 -49.56 27.10 42.13
CA THR A 38 -49.67 26.89 40.67
C THR A 38 -50.35 28.05 39.94
N SER A 39 -51.26 28.78 40.61
CA SER A 39 -51.95 29.93 40.01
C SER A 39 -51.24 31.28 40.19
N THR A 40 -50.25 31.38 41.08
CA THR A 40 -49.64 32.66 41.47
C THR A 40 -48.11 32.68 41.50
N GLU A 41 -47.46 31.52 41.46
CA GLU A 41 -46.00 31.31 41.53
C GLU A 41 -45.33 31.95 42.78
N HIS A 42 -46.11 32.31 43.80
CA HIS A 42 -45.58 32.88 45.03
C HIS A 42 -45.08 31.78 45.99
N ILE A 43 -43.76 31.68 46.15
CA ILE A 43 -43.06 30.67 46.97
C ILE A 43 -43.52 30.63 48.45
N GLU A 44 -44.09 31.73 48.98
CA GLU A 44 -44.63 31.76 50.35
C GLU A 44 -45.74 30.72 50.58
N TYR A 45 -46.58 30.45 49.57
CA TYR A 45 -47.61 29.40 49.67
C TYR A 45 -46.98 28.01 49.72
N PHE A 46 -45.85 27.84 49.05
CA PHE A 46 -45.06 26.61 49.05
C PHE A 46 -44.41 26.38 50.43
N ASN A 47 -43.80 27.41 51.03
CA ASN A 47 -43.25 27.36 52.38
C ASN A 47 -44.31 27.06 53.45
N GLN A 48 -45.49 27.68 53.35
CA GLN A 48 -46.61 27.38 54.24
C GLN A 48 -47.07 25.92 54.08
N SER A 49 -47.03 25.38 52.86
CA SER A 49 -47.39 23.99 52.59
C SER A 49 -46.39 23.01 53.25
N LEU A 50 -45.09 23.29 53.17
CA LEU A 50 -44.03 22.53 53.85
C LEU A 50 -44.17 22.57 55.38
N GLU A 51 -44.49 23.72 55.98
CA GLU A 51 -44.72 23.83 57.43
C GLU A 51 -45.90 22.95 57.88
N LEU A 52 -47.02 23.00 57.17
CA LEU A 52 -48.19 22.16 57.48
C LEU A 52 -47.85 20.67 57.32
N ARG A 53 -46.98 20.33 56.37
CA ARG A 53 -46.56 18.95 56.15
C ARG A 53 -45.61 18.45 57.24
N ARG A 54 -44.68 19.28 57.72
CA ARG A 54 -43.86 18.99 58.92
C ARG A 54 -44.75 18.79 60.16
N GLU A 55 -45.83 19.58 60.30
CA GLU A 55 -46.82 19.39 61.38
C GLU A 55 -47.54 18.04 61.26
N ILE A 56 -47.95 17.64 60.06
CA ILE A 56 -48.57 16.32 59.83
C ILE A 56 -47.61 15.18 60.21
N LEU A 57 -46.34 15.25 59.83
CA LEU A 57 -45.33 14.25 60.20
C LEU A 57 -45.11 14.18 61.72
N ALA A 58 -45.16 15.31 62.43
CA ALA A 58 -45.05 15.38 63.88
C ALA A 58 -46.27 14.80 64.63
N LEU A 59 -47.46 14.81 64.01
CA LEU A 59 -48.69 14.23 64.57
C LEU A 59 -48.73 12.69 64.46
N ALA A 60 -47.91 12.09 63.60
CA ALA A 60 -47.80 10.64 63.45
C ALA A 60 -47.09 9.99 64.65
N ARG A 61 -47.73 8.98 65.25
CA ARG A 61 -47.20 8.30 66.44
C ARG A 61 -45.84 7.64 66.14
N PRO A 62 -44.88 7.64 67.09
CA PRO A 62 -43.59 6.98 66.89
C PRO A 62 -43.69 5.49 66.54
N GLU A 63 -44.72 4.81 67.02
CA GLU A 63 -44.99 3.38 66.82
C GLU A 63 -45.69 3.10 65.46
N ASP A 64 -46.24 4.12 64.80
CA ASP A 64 -46.92 4.01 63.51
C ASP A 64 -45.93 4.24 62.37
N HIS A 65 -45.06 3.25 62.15
CA HIS A 65 -44.02 3.29 61.14
C HIS A 65 -44.58 3.49 59.71
N GLN A 66 -45.76 2.93 59.40
CA GLN A 66 -46.37 3.05 58.08
C GLN A 66 -46.83 4.47 57.75
N THR A 67 -47.52 5.13 58.68
CA THR A 67 -47.95 6.51 58.48
C THR A 67 -46.75 7.46 58.46
N ARG A 68 -45.77 7.25 59.34
CA ARG A 68 -44.53 8.06 59.34
C ARG A 68 -43.76 7.92 58.03
N ALA A 69 -43.58 6.71 57.51
CA ALA A 69 -42.92 6.49 56.22
C ALA A 69 -43.60 7.25 55.08
N LEU A 70 -44.93 7.17 54.99
CA LEU A 70 -45.70 7.89 53.97
C LEU A 70 -45.57 9.41 54.13
N GLN A 71 -45.63 9.94 55.35
CA GLN A 71 -45.53 11.39 55.56
C GLN A 71 -44.10 11.92 55.32
N SER A 72 -43.06 11.16 55.70
CA SER A 72 -41.67 11.48 55.37
C SER A 72 -41.43 11.49 53.86
N HIS A 73 -41.93 10.48 53.13
CA HIS A 73 -41.84 10.44 51.67
C HIS A 73 -42.53 11.65 51.02
N LEU A 74 -43.75 11.96 51.43
CA LEU A 74 -44.47 13.08 50.81
C LEU A 74 -43.85 14.45 51.17
N LEU A 75 -43.13 14.56 52.29
CA LEU A 75 -42.35 15.76 52.64
C LEU A 75 -41.08 15.87 51.82
N SER A 76 -40.37 14.76 51.68
CA SER A 76 -39.25 14.63 50.73
C SER A 76 -39.67 15.03 49.30
N ASN A 77 -40.85 14.62 48.83
CA ASN A 77 -41.34 15.04 47.52
C ASN A 77 -41.51 16.55 47.39
N GLU A 78 -42.11 17.17 48.41
CA GLU A 78 -42.39 18.59 48.38
C GLU A 78 -41.13 19.45 48.55
N LEU A 79 -40.13 18.96 49.28
CA LEU A 79 -38.83 19.64 49.37
C LEU A 79 -38.08 19.59 48.04
N SER A 80 -38.09 18.46 47.33
CA SER A 80 -37.48 18.41 46.00
C SER A 80 -38.28 19.19 44.93
N ASP A 81 -39.61 19.26 45.05
CA ASP A 81 -40.43 20.19 44.24
C ASP A 81 -40.00 21.66 44.52
N ARG A 82 -39.63 22.02 45.76
CA ARG A 82 -39.13 23.37 46.08
C ARG A 82 -37.74 23.60 45.51
N PHE A 83 -36.85 22.61 45.65
CA PHE A 83 -35.52 22.65 45.10
C PHE A 83 -35.57 22.98 43.60
N ALA A 84 -36.43 22.31 42.82
CA ALA A 84 -36.59 22.58 41.38
C ALA A 84 -37.01 24.02 41.03
N GLU A 85 -37.55 24.78 41.99
CA GLU A 85 -37.97 26.17 41.81
C GLU A 85 -36.96 27.19 42.39
N THR A 86 -36.08 26.75 43.30
CA THR A 86 -35.21 27.66 44.07
C THR A 86 -33.72 27.34 44.02
N ASP A 87 -33.32 26.18 43.50
CA ASP A 87 -31.96 25.62 43.50
C ASP A 87 -31.31 25.60 44.90
N ASP A 88 -32.13 25.43 45.96
CA ASP A 88 -31.66 25.42 47.34
C ASP A 88 -31.20 24.00 47.76
N ILE A 89 -29.89 23.76 47.71
CA ILE A 89 -29.28 22.46 48.00
C ILE A 89 -29.64 21.93 49.41
N ASP A 90 -29.94 22.80 50.38
CA ASP A 90 -30.34 22.33 51.73
C ASP A 90 -31.70 21.61 51.69
N ASP A 91 -32.57 21.95 50.74
CA ASP A 91 -33.82 21.22 50.50
C ASP A 91 -33.58 19.84 49.90
N MET A 92 -32.61 19.71 49.00
CA MET A 92 -32.25 18.41 48.43
C MET A 92 -31.69 17.49 49.53
N LYS A 93 -30.82 18.00 50.40
CA LYS A 93 -30.29 17.24 51.54
C LYS A 93 -31.40 16.81 52.51
N GLU A 94 -32.29 17.72 52.90
CA GLU A 94 -33.43 17.37 53.77
C GLU A 94 -34.37 16.37 53.07
N ALA A 95 -34.58 16.51 51.75
CA ALA A 95 -35.38 15.57 50.97
C ALA A 95 -34.78 14.16 50.96
N ILE A 96 -33.45 14.03 50.80
CA ILE A 96 -32.73 12.75 50.85
C ILE A 96 -32.85 12.13 52.25
N GLU A 97 -32.59 12.89 53.32
CA GLU A 97 -32.71 12.40 54.71
C GLU A 97 -34.11 11.84 55.02
N LEU A 98 -35.15 12.56 54.60
CA LEU A 98 -36.55 12.14 54.77
C LEU A 98 -36.91 10.94 53.89
N GLY A 99 -36.31 10.83 52.70
CA GLY A 99 -36.42 9.67 51.83
C GLY A 99 -35.84 8.42 52.48
N ILE A 100 -34.64 8.52 53.05
CA ILE A 100 -33.97 7.43 53.77
C ILE A 100 -34.82 7.02 54.98
N GLN A 101 -35.31 7.99 55.75
CA GLN A 101 -36.22 7.72 56.87
C GLN A 101 -37.48 6.98 56.43
N ALA A 102 -38.08 7.36 55.29
CA ALA A 102 -39.24 6.67 54.75
C ALA A 102 -38.93 5.21 54.38
N LEU A 103 -37.75 4.95 53.81
CA LEU A 103 -37.30 3.62 53.44
C LEU A 103 -37.01 2.74 54.68
N ASP A 104 -36.33 3.28 55.69
CA ASP A 104 -35.96 2.56 56.92
C ASP A 104 -37.19 2.15 57.75
N LEU A 105 -38.23 2.97 57.72
CA LEU A 105 -39.50 2.71 58.41
C LEU A 105 -40.37 1.67 57.68
N THR A 106 -39.99 1.24 56.48
CA THR A 106 -40.81 0.40 55.60
C THR A 106 -40.20 -1.02 55.47
N PRO A 107 -40.88 -2.07 55.96
CA PRO A 107 -40.40 -3.45 55.86
C PRO A 107 -40.14 -3.90 54.42
N GLU A 108 -39.21 -4.86 54.23
CA GLU A 108 -38.84 -5.39 52.91
C GLU A 108 -40.02 -5.97 52.12
N SER A 109 -41.01 -6.54 52.80
CA SER A 109 -42.20 -7.13 52.18
C SER A 109 -43.31 -6.12 51.82
N ASP A 110 -43.14 -4.84 52.15
CA ASP A 110 -44.15 -3.81 51.89
C ASP A 110 -44.08 -3.34 50.42
N PRO A 111 -45.17 -3.43 49.65
CA PRO A 111 -45.19 -2.99 48.25
C PRO A 111 -44.82 -1.52 48.02
N ARG A 112 -44.92 -0.66 49.05
CA ARG A 112 -44.55 0.76 48.96
C ARG A 112 -43.05 0.98 48.96
N ARG A 113 -42.26 0.00 49.41
CA ARG A 113 -40.79 0.10 49.48
C ARG A 113 -40.18 0.44 48.12
N ILE A 114 -40.70 -0.13 47.03
CA ILE A 114 -40.22 0.15 45.67
C ILE A 114 -40.44 1.61 45.26
N VAL A 115 -41.50 2.26 45.77
CA VAL A 115 -41.78 3.68 45.50
C VAL A 115 -40.75 4.56 46.20
N PHE A 116 -40.36 4.19 47.43
CA PHE A 116 -39.35 4.93 48.20
C PHE A 116 -37.94 4.74 47.65
N LEU A 117 -37.59 3.51 47.22
CA LEU A 117 -36.33 3.24 46.52
C LEU A 117 -36.19 4.10 45.26
N ARG A 118 -37.20 4.12 44.38
CA ARG A 118 -37.19 4.97 43.18
C ARG A 118 -37.10 6.45 43.47
N ARG A 119 -37.71 6.89 44.57
CA ARG A 119 -37.62 8.29 44.95
C ARG A 119 -36.20 8.63 45.38
N LEU A 120 -35.54 7.76 46.14
CA LEU A 120 -34.16 7.93 46.53
C LEU A 120 -33.21 7.89 45.33
N GLU A 121 -33.41 6.96 44.38
CA GLU A 121 -32.67 6.94 43.10
C GLU A 121 -32.71 8.33 42.43
N PHE A 122 -33.90 8.91 42.26
CA PHE A 122 -34.08 10.22 41.65
C PHE A 122 -33.39 11.35 42.44
N LEU A 123 -33.53 11.37 43.77
CA LEU A 123 -32.97 12.45 44.59
C LEU A 123 -31.44 12.42 44.60
N PHE A 124 -30.83 11.24 44.68
CA PHE A 124 -29.39 11.12 44.59
C PHE A 124 -28.86 11.41 43.19
N GLU A 125 -29.62 11.10 42.13
CA GLU A 125 -29.26 11.46 40.75
C GLU A 125 -29.25 12.97 40.53
N GLU A 126 -30.31 13.68 40.96
CA GLU A 126 -30.36 15.15 40.90
C GLU A 126 -29.26 15.80 41.76
N ASN A 127 -29.00 15.27 42.96
CA ASN A 127 -27.92 15.78 43.81
C ASN A 127 -26.55 15.54 43.18
N TYR A 128 -26.35 14.43 42.49
CA TYR A 128 -25.13 14.16 41.73
C TYR A 128 -24.96 15.14 40.55
N GLU A 129 -26.03 15.45 39.80
CA GLU A 129 -25.97 16.41 38.69
C GLU A 129 -25.56 17.82 39.16
N GLU A 130 -25.92 18.20 40.38
CA GLU A 130 -25.56 19.50 40.96
C GLU A 130 -24.18 19.54 41.62
N THR A 131 -23.74 18.42 42.23
CA THR A 131 -22.55 18.39 43.08
C THR A 131 -21.36 17.68 42.47
N GLU A 132 -21.59 16.82 41.47
CA GLU A 132 -20.64 15.86 40.91
C GLU A 132 -19.97 14.94 41.96
N ASP A 133 -20.58 14.78 43.15
CA ASP A 133 -20.05 13.90 44.19
C ASP A 133 -20.31 12.43 43.85
N ILE A 134 -19.25 11.68 43.59
CA ILE A 134 -19.32 10.27 43.22
C ILE A 134 -20.01 9.38 44.27
N ASN A 135 -20.04 9.79 45.55
CA ASN A 135 -20.74 9.05 46.59
C ASN A 135 -22.26 8.99 46.32
N ASP A 136 -22.82 10.04 45.70
CA ASP A 136 -24.23 10.07 45.34
C ASP A 136 -24.51 9.10 44.18
N LEU A 137 -23.60 9.00 43.20
CA LEU A 137 -23.70 8.00 42.13
C LEU A 137 -23.59 6.55 42.68
N ASP A 138 -22.74 6.32 43.69
CA ASP A 138 -22.67 5.04 44.39
C ASP A 138 -23.99 4.70 45.10
N GLU A 139 -24.64 5.69 45.70
CA GLU A 139 -25.97 5.53 46.30
C GLU A 139 -27.06 5.28 45.26
N VAL A 140 -27.05 5.96 44.10
CA VAL A 140 -27.95 5.66 42.96
C VAL A 140 -27.84 4.19 42.56
N ILE A 141 -26.62 3.70 42.34
CA ILE A 141 -26.35 2.30 41.97
C ILE A 141 -26.83 1.35 43.07
N ARG A 142 -26.61 1.70 44.35
CA ARG A 142 -27.08 0.91 45.51
C ARG A 142 -28.60 0.77 45.53
N TYR A 143 -29.34 1.88 45.35
CA TYR A 143 -30.80 1.85 45.36
C TYR A 143 -31.38 1.17 44.13
N GLN A 144 -30.77 1.30 42.96
CA GLN A 144 -31.17 0.57 41.75
C GLN A 144 -31.06 -0.94 41.93
N ARG A 145 -29.98 -1.44 42.54
CA ARG A 145 -29.83 -2.87 42.90
C ARG A 145 -30.94 -3.33 43.84
N LEU A 146 -31.24 -2.56 44.90
CA LEU A 146 -32.35 -2.85 45.82
C LEU A 146 -33.71 -2.83 45.11
N SER A 147 -33.92 -1.94 44.13
CA SER A 147 -35.14 -1.92 43.34
C SER A 147 -35.25 -3.14 42.42
N ILE A 148 -34.14 -3.66 41.90
CA ILE A 148 -34.11 -4.87 41.06
C ILE A 148 -34.48 -6.10 41.90
N ASP A 149 -33.88 -6.26 43.09
CA ASP A 149 -34.17 -7.39 44.01
C ASP A 149 -35.65 -7.46 44.43
N THR A 150 -36.32 -6.30 44.50
CA THR A 150 -37.74 -6.19 44.88
C THR A 150 -38.71 -6.26 43.69
N THR A 151 -38.20 -6.33 42.46
CA THR A 151 -39.02 -6.40 41.24
C THR A 151 -39.44 -7.84 40.94
N ASP A 152 -40.72 -8.05 40.63
CA ASP A 152 -41.25 -9.36 40.24
C ASP A 152 -40.62 -9.86 38.93
N THR A 153 -39.94 -11.02 39.00
CA THR A 153 -39.27 -11.68 37.88
C THR A 153 -40.24 -12.17 36.79
N SER A 154 -41.55 -12.22 37.07
CA SER A 154 -42.57 -12.59 36.09
C SER A 154 -42.81 -11.52 35.01
N ASN A 155 -42.40 -10.26 35.26
CA ASN A 155 -42.60 -9.14 34.34
C ASN A 155 -41.29 -8.74 33.63
N SER A 156 -40.99 -9.43 32.52
CA SER A 156 -39.77 -9.23 31.73
C SER A 156 -39.56 -7.81 31.22
N LEU A 157 -40.63 -7.02 31.00
CA LEU A 157 -40.52 -5.63 30.54
C LEU A 157 -39.99 -4.71 31.63
N HIS A 158 -40.56 -4.76 32.84
CA HIS A 158 -40.12 -3.89 33.93
C HIS A 158 -38.70 -4.27 34.39
N MET A 159 -38.38 -5.56 34.44
CA MET A 159 -37.04 -6.03 34.77
C MET A 159 -36.01 -5.51 33.76
N ALA A 160 -36.29 -5.63 32.46
CA ALA A 160 -35.41 -5.14 31.40
C ALA A 160 -35.12 -3.64 31.50
N VAL A 161 -36.12 -2.81 31.82
CA VAL A 161 -35.95 -1.36 31.98
C VAL A 161 -35.07 -1.04 33.19
N ARG A 162 -35.24 -1.75 34.32
CA ARG A 162 -34.46 -1.54 35.54
C ARG A 162 -33.01 -1.94 35.36
N LEU A 163 -32.77 -3.11 34.78
CA LEU A 163 -31.44 -3.57 34.43
C LEU A 163 -30.75 -2.58 33.47
N SER A 164 -31.44 -2.08 32.44
CA SER A 164 -30.86 -1.10 31.52
C SER A 164 -30.44 0.21 32.20
N ALA A 165 -31.23 0.68 33.18
CA ALA A 165 -30.88 1.88 33.95
C ALA A 165 -29.63 1.65 34.82
N LEU A 166 -29.51 0.48 35.45
CA LEU A 166 -28.33 0.10 36.22
C LEU A 166 -27.06 -0.01 35.35
N GLY A 167 -27.15 -0.66 34.19
CA GLY A 167 -26.01 -0.74 33.25
C GLY A 167 -25.48 0.64 32.86
N LYS A 168 -26.38 1.57 32.50
CA LYS A 168 -25.99 2.96 32.15
C LYS A 168 -25.28 3.69 33.30
N LYS A 169 -25.70 3.49 34.56
CA LYS A 169 -25.07 4.12 35.73
C LYS A 169 -23.73 3.48 36.08
N LEU A 170 -23.58 2.17 35.87
CA LEU A 170 -22.29 1.49 35.98
C LEU A 170 -21.30 1.99 34.92
N ASP A 171 -21.74 2.16 33.67
CA ASP A 171 -20.91 2.76 32.62
C ASP A 171 -20.46 4.17 33.00
N GLN A 172 -21.40 5.03 33.45
CA GLN A 172 -21.09 6.38 33.92
C GLN A 172 -20.06 6.38 35.07
N ARG A 173 -20.23 5.50 36.07
CA ARG A 173 -19.25 5.38 37.17
C ARG A 173 -17.91 4.87 36.68
N SER A 174 -17.91 3.96 35.72
CA SER A 174 -16.67 3.45 35.14
C SER A 174 -15.88 4.59 34.50
N GLU A 175 -16.51 5.43 33.67
CA GLU A 175 -15.86 6.56 32.99
C GLU A 175 -15.17 7.51 33.95
N ILE A 176 -15.76 7.73 35.14
CA ILE A 176 -15.21 8.61 36.17
C ILE A 176 -14.09 7.92 36.96
N THR A 177 -14.23 6.63 37.27
CA THR A 177 -13.33 5.91 38.19
C THR A 177 -12.22 5.12 37.52
N GLY A 178 -12.33 4.84 36.23
CA GLY A 178 -11.45 3.91 35.50
C GLY A 178 -11.60 2.44 35.94
N LYS A 179 -12.66 2.07 36.68
CA LYS A 179 -12.83 0.70 37.20
C LYS A 179 -13.47 -0.23 36.17
N ILE A 180 -12.67 -1.16 35.63
CA ILE A 180 -13.12 -2.20 34.68
C ILE A 180 -14.23 -3.10 35.27
N ALA A 181 -14.26 -3.30 36.59
CA ALA A 181 -15.29 -4.12 37.24
C ALA A 181 -16.71 -3.61 36.97
N ASP A 182 -16.89 -2.30 36.82
CA ASP A 182 -18.20 -1.69 36.51
C ASP A 182 -18.62 -1.99 35.07
N LEU A 183 -17.69 -1.91 34.11
CA LEU A 183 -17.92 -2.29 32.72
C LEU A 183 -18.27 -3.79 32.61
N ASN A 184 -17.57 -4.66 33.36
CA ASN A 184 -17.87 -6.09 33.39
C ASN A 184 -19.30 -6.37 33.88
N GLU A 185 -19.71 -5.72 34.96
CA GLU A 185 -21.08 -5.86 35.48
C GLU A 185 -22.12 -5.30 34.50
N SER A 186 -21.84 -4.15 33.90
CA SER A 186 -22.71 -3.51 32.91
C SER A 186 -22.93 -4.37 31.66
N ILE A 187 -21.87 -5.01 31.15
CA ILE A 187 -21.94 -5.95 30.01
C ILE A 187 -22.86 -7.13 30.35
N GLU A 188 -22.70 -7.76 31.51
CA GLU A 188 -23.55 -8.86 31.95
C GLU A 188 -25.02 -8.43 32.10
N ILE A 189 -25.25 -7.22 32.63
CA ILE A 189 -26.58 -6.63 32.74
C ILE A 189 -27.22 -6.42 31.37
N PHE A 190 -26.50 -5.82 30.41
CA PHE A 190 -27.06 -5.60 29.08
C PHE A 190 -27.26 -6.91 28.31
N LYS A 191 -26.40 -7.92 28.49
CA LYS A 191 -26.62 -9.29 27.99
C LYS A 191 -27.93 -9.88 28.54
N GLN A 192 -28.15 -9.79 29.84
CA GLN A 192 -29.41 -10.22 30.47
C GLN A 192 -30.62 -9.49 29.88
N VAL A 193 -30.52 -8.18 29.63
CA VAL A 193 -31.62 -7.42 29.00
C VAL A 193 -31.90 -7.92 27.58
N VAL A 194 -30.86 -8.20 26.79
CA VAL A 194 -31.00 -8.73 25.43
C VAL A 194 -31.60 -10.14 25.46
N GLU A 195 -31.23 -10.99 26.41
CA GLU A 195 -31.83 -12.31 26.59
C GLU A 195 -33.32 -12.24 26.98
N LEU A 196 -33.67 -11.36 27.92
CA LEU A 196 -35.05 -11.13 28.32
C LEU A 196 -35.90 -10.57 27.18
N ARG A 197 -35.29 -9.73 26.32
CA ARG A 197 -35.96 -9.06 25.19
C ARG A 197 -35.03 -8.99 23.96
N PRO A 198 -34.98 -10.04 23.12
CA PRO A 198 -34.07 -10.10 21.97
C PRO A 198 -34.29 -9.01 20.91
N GLY A 199 -35.48 -8.41 20.86
CA GLY A 199 -35.82 -7.30 19.97
C GLY A 199 -35.53 -5.89 20.52
N ASN A 200 -34.94 -5.78 21.72
CA ASN A 200 -34.60 -4.48 22.32
C ASN A 200 -33.32 -3.90 21.69
N GLN A 201 -33.49 -3.12 20.63
CA GLN A 201 -32.37 -2.51 19.88
C GLN A 201 -31.54 -1.55 20.74
N GLU A 202 -32.18 -0.79 21.63
CA GLU A 202 -31.50 0.14 22.53
C GLU A 202 -30.56 -0.60 23.50
N ALA A 203 -30.99 -1.73 24.07
CA ALA A 203 -30.11 -2.54 24.92
C ALA A 203 -28.91 -3.10 24.15
N LYS A 204 -29.10 -3.52 22.89
CA LYS A 204 -27.99 -3.96 22.03
C LYS A 204 -27.02 -2.81 21.72
N LYS A 205 -27.52 -1.60 21.44
CA LYS A 205 -26.69 -0.40 21.23
C LYS A 205 -25.84 -0.07 22.44
N ASN A 206 -26.44 -0.09 23.63
CA ASN A 206 -25.72 0.13 24.88
C ASN A 206 -24.66 -0.97 25.09
N LEU A 207 -25.01 -2.25 24.87
CA LEU A 207 -24.07 -3.36 24.96
C LEU A 207 -22.85 -3.18 24.04
N ILE A 208 -23.06 -2.76 22.79
CA ILE A 208 -21.97 -2.47 21.84
C ILE A 208 -21.07 -1.35 22.38
N GLN A 209 -21.66 -0.27 22.91
CA GLN A 209 -20.88 0.83 23.47
C GLN A 209 -20.06 0.38 24.67
N THR A 210 -20.64 -0.38 25.61
CA THR A 210 -19.95 -0.85 26.81
C THR A 210 -18.84 -1.85 26.47
N LEU A 211 -19.10 -2.79 25.55
CA LEU A 211 -18.07 -3.73 25.05
C LEU A 211 -16.93 -2.98 24.38
N TYR A 212 -17.23 -1.97 23.55
CA TYR A 212 -16.20 -1.16 22.91
C TYR A 212 -15.40 -0.33 23.93
N SER A 213 -16.06 0.25 24.94
CA SER A 213 -15.35 0.94 26.04
C SER A 213 -14.42 0.00 26.79
N ARG A 214 -14.86 -1.22 27.11
CA ARG A 214 -13.99 -2.22 27.76
C ARG A 214 -12.82 -2.59 26.86
N TYR A 215 -13.06 -2.85 25.58
CA TYR A 215 -12.01 -3.07 24.59
C TYR A 215 -10.98 -1.95 24.58
N THR A 216 -11.40 -0.68 24.59
CA THR A 216 -10.44 0.45 24.59
C THR A 216 -9.55 0.51 25.84
N TRP A 217 -9.94 -0.13 26.94
CA TRP A 217 -9.15 -0.14 28.18
C TRP A 217 -8.33 -1.41 28.35
N THR A 218 -8.81 -2.54 27.82
CA THR A 218 -8.19 -3.86 28.02
C THR A 218 -7.46 -4.39 26.79
N GLY A 219 -7.83 -3.91 25.60
CA GLY A 219 -7.39 -4.48 24.31
C GLY A 219 -7.97 -5.87 24.02
N GLU A 220 -8.97 -6.35 24.76
CA GLU A 220 -9.54 -7.69 24.55
C GLU A 220 -10.31 -7.79 23.22
N VAL A 221 -9.70 -8.39 22.19
CA VAL A 221 -10.26 -8.50 20.83
C VAL A 221 -11.65 -9.15 20.79
N ARG A 222 -11.94 -10.10 21.70
CA ARG A 222 -13.26 -10.76 21.79
C ARG A 222 -14.41 -9.78 22.02
N ASP A 223 -14.16 -8.67 22.72
CA ASP A 223 -15.16 -7.64 22.95
C ASP A 223 -15.51 -6.93 21.65
N LEU A 224 -14.51 -6.68 20.81
CA LEU A 224 -14.69 -6.06 19.51
C LEU A 224 -15.37 -7.02 18.52
N GLU A 225 -15.02 -8.31 18.53
CA GLU A 225 -15.74 -9.34 17.76
C GLU A 225 -17.22 -9.41 18.16
N GLU A 226 -17.51 -9.37 19.46
CA GLU A 226 -18.87 -9.36 19.99
C GLU A 226 -19.61 -8.06 19.59
N CYS A 227 -18.94 -6.90 19.64
CA CYS A 227 -19.48 -5.63 19.14
C CYS A 227 -19.96 -5.75 17.68
N VAL A 228 -19.06 -6.19 16.79
CA VAL A 228 -19.35 -6.35 15.36
C VAL A 228 -20.47 -7.38 15.14
N GLY A 229 -20.43 -8.49 15.88
CA GLY A 229 -21.45 -9.54 15.83
C GLY A 229 -22.84 -9.03 16.22
N ILE A 230 -22.94 -8.18 17.25
CA ILE A 230 -24.20 -7.54 17.64
C ILE A 230 -24.60 -6.48 16.61
N HIS A 231 -23.67 -5.66 16.11
CA HIS A 231 -23.91 -4.67 15.06
C HIS A 231 -24.56 -5.30 13.82
N ARG A 232 -24.10 -6.48 13.37
CA ARG A 232 -24.69 -7.23 12.24
C ARG A 232 -26.15 -7.63 12.45
N GLN A 233 -26.58 -7.81 13.70
CA GLN A 233 -27.97 -8.21 14.02
C GLN A 233 -28.95 -7.04 14.05
N ILE A 234 -28.44 -5.80 14.06
CA ILE A 234 -29.25 -4.59 14.11
C ILE A 234 -29.49 -4.13 12.67
N THR A 235 -30.69 -4.37 12.16
CA THR A 235 -31.15 -3.67 10.94
C THR A 235 -31.53 -2.26 11.34
N ASP A 236 -30.83 -1.27 10.80
CA ASP A 236 -30.99 0.10 11.23
C ASP A 236 -32.42 0.61 10.98
N SER A 237 -33.03 1.15 12.04
CA SER A 237 -34.40 1.72 12.05
C SER A 237 -34.39 3.24 12.25
N SER A 238 -33.23 3.87 12.06
CA SER A 238 -33.04 5.32 12.17
C SER A 238 -33.92 6.10 11.18
N ASP A 239 -34.50 7.21 11.64
CA ASP A 239 -35.46 8.01 10.86
C ASP A 239 -34.80 8.92 9.80
N THR A 240 -33.47 9.07 9.82
CA THR A 240 -32.74 9.97 8.88
C THR A 240 -31.54 9.29 8.24
N ASP A 241 -31.25 9.64 6.99
CA ASP A 241 -30.07 9.17 6.27
C ASP A 241 -28.77 9.51 7.02
N LEU A 242 -28.69 10.66 7.69
CA LEU A 242 -27.52 11.06 8.47
C LEU A 242 -27.26 10.14 9.67
N SER A 243 -28.31 9.76 10.41
CA SER A 243 -28.19 8.82 11.53
C SER A 243 -27.84 7.41 11.05
N LYS A 244 -28.36 7.03 9.87
CA LYS A 244 -28.05 5.75 9.25
C LYS A 244 -26.58 5.66 8.81
N VAL A 245 -26.07 6.69 8.15
CA VAL A 245 -24.65 6.78 7.80
C VAL A 245 -23.79 6.75 9.05
N ASP A 246 -24.19 7.45 10.12
CA ASP A 246 -23.44 7.46 11.38
C ASP A 246 -23.23 6.05 11.95
N TRP A 247 -24.31 5.29 11.99
CA TRP A 247 -24.33 3.92 12.47
C TRP A 247 -23.45 2.99 11.62
N MET A 248 -23.57 3.08 10.30
CA MET A 248 -22.80 2.29 9.35
C MET A 248 -21.30 2.63 9.43
N MET A 249 -20.95 3.92 9.52
CA MET A 249 -19.55 4.35 9.64
C MET A 249 -18.93 3.92 10.98
N THR A 250 -19.69 3.89 12.09
CA THR A 250 -19.19 3.33 13.35
C THR A 250 -18.89 1.84 13.22
N ARG A 251 -19.77 1.07 12.54
CA ARG A 251 -19.50 -0.36 12.26
C ARG A 251 -18.28 -0.54 11.37
N ALA A 252 -18.15 0.25 10.30
CA ALA A 252 -17.00 0.20 9.41
C ALA A 252 -15.69 0.49 10.17
N ASN A 253 -15.69 1.48 11.07
CA ASN A 253 -14.52 1.76 11.90
C ASN A 253 -14.17 0.60 12.85
N GLN A 254 -15.17 -0.05 13.47
CA GLN A 254 -14.93 -1.21 14.34
C GLN A 254 -14.39 -2.42 13.57
N LEU A 255 -14.91 -2.66 12.36
CA LEU A 255 -14.39 -3.68 11.45
C LEU A 255 -12.94 -3.38 11.04
N CYS A 256 -12.63 -2.10 10.75
CA CYS A 256 -11.26 -1.67 10.44
C CYS A 256 -10.31 -1.90 11.61
N ILE A 257 -10.71 -1.57 12.84
CA ILE A 257 -9.91 -1.86 14.04
C ILE A 257 -9.73 -3.37 14.21
N LEU A 258 -10.79 -4.14 13.97
CA LEU A 258 -10.72 -5.59 14.11
C LEU A 258 -9.73 -6.19 13.11
N HIS A 259 -9.76 -5.72 11.85
CA HIS A 259 -8.74 -6.04 10.85
C HIS A 259 -7.33 -5.70 11.34
N GLU A 260 -7.09 -4.52 11.90
CA GLU A 260 -5.74 -4.19 12.42
C GLU A 260 -5.30 -5.09 13.58
N ARG A 261 -6.24 -5.68 14.35
CA ARG A 261 -5.92 -6.56 15.49
C ARG A 261 -5.83 -8.03 15.13
N THR A 262 -6.55 -8.47 14.12
CA THR A 262 -6.60 -9.89 13.71
C THR A 262 -5.93 -10.15 12.37
N GLU A 263 -5.60 -9.08 11.64
CA GLU A 263 -5.10 -9.08 10.26
C GLU A 263 -6.01 -9.85 9.29
N ASP A 264 -7.27 -10.06 9.68
CA ASP A 264 -8.27 -10.74 8.87
C ASP A 264 -8.81 -9.78 7.82
N GLU A 265 -8.51 -10.09 6.56
CA GLU A 265 -8.88 -9.27 5.41
C GLU A 265 -10.39 -9.21 5.19
N GLU A 266 -11.16 -10.20 5.64
CA GLU A 266 -12.62 -10.21 5.50
C GLU A 266 -13.25 -9.02 6.24
N TYR A 267 -12.66 -8.61 7.37
CA TYR A 267 -13.14 -7.44 8.10
C TYR A 267 -12.87 -6.14 7.36
N LEU A 268 -11.70 -5.98 6.73
CA LEU A 268 -11.38 -4.79 5.95
C LEU A 268 -12.31 -4.67 4.73
N GLU A 269 -12.56 -5.79 4.05
CA GLU A 269 -13.48 -5.85 2.92
C GLU A 269 -14.91 -5.49 3.33
N GLU A 270 -15.43 -6.09 4.41
CA GLU A 270 -16.75 -5.76 4.95
C GLU A 270 -16.83 -4.28 5.37
N ALA A 271 -15.75 -3.72 5.92
CA ALA A 271 -15.70 -2.33 6.31
C ALA A 271 -15.84 -1.40 5.10
N PHE A 272 -15.17 -1.71 3.98
CA PHE A 272 -15.34 -0.96 2.73
C PHE A 272 -16.74 -1.09 2.15
N GLU A 273 -17.32 -2.29 2.15
CA GLU A 273 -18.70 -2.51 1.68
C GLU A 273 -19.71 -1.67 2.48
N VAL A 274 -19.61 -1.70 3.81
CA VAL A 274 -20.48 -0.93 4.71
C VAL A 274 -20.26 0.57 4.52
N ALA A 275 -19.02 1.02 4.37
CA ALA A 275 -18.71 2.42 4.13
C ALA A 275 -19.28 2.87 2.77
N ASP A 276 -19.08 2.11 1.69
CA ASP A 276 -19.57 2.46 0.35
C ASP A 276 -21.11 2.56 0.33
N GLU A 277 -21.81 1.58 0.92
CA GLU A 277 -23.27 1.63 1.06
C GLU A 277 -23.72 2.90 1.81
N ALA A 278 -23.03 3.26 2.89
CA ALA A 278 -23.34 4.46 3.67
C ALA A 278 -23.19 5.75 2.83
N LEU A 279 -22.11 5.86 2.06
CA LEU A 279 -21.80 7.07 1.29
C LEU A 279 -22.76 7.28 0.10
N THR A 280 -23.43 6.24 -0.39
CA THR A 280 -24.48 6.42 -1.42
C THR A 280 -25.69 7.21 -0.94
N LEU A 281 -25.90 7.29 0.39
CA LEU A 281 -27.06 7.95 1.00
C LEU A 281 -26.87 9.46 1.16
N VAL A 282 -25.63 9.94 1.27
CA VAL A 282 -25.32 11.34 1.62
C VAL A 282 -24.17 11.90 0.76
N PRO A 283 -24.35 13.04 0.08
CA PRO A 283 -23.29 13.64 -0.72
C PRO A 283 -22.12 14.18 0.13
N GLU A 284 -20.92 14.20 -0.46
CA GLU A 284 -19.64 14.55 0.20
C GLU A 284 -19.64 15.88 0.95
N ILE A 285 -20.35 16.90 0.45
CA ILE A 285 -20.45 18.20 1.10
C ILE A 285 -21.06 18.14 2.52
N ASN A 286 -21.79 17.07 2.83
CA ASN A 286 -22.42 16.84 4.13
C ASN A 286 -21.69 15.78 4.96
N TRP A 287 -20.52 15.31 4.54
CA TRP A 287 -19.74 14.34 5.31
C TRP A 287 -19.20 14.96 6.59
N LYS A 288 -19.30 14.21 7.69
CA LYS A 288 -18.83 14.64 9.01
C LYS A 288 -17.34 14.28 9.20
N PRO A 289 -16.58 15.04 10.01
CA PRO A 289 -15.15 14.77 10.27
C PRO A 289 -14.87 13.33 10.72
N LYS A 290 -15.73 12.77 11.58
CA LYS A 290 -15.58 11.39 12.06
C LYS A 290 -15.78 10.32 10.98
N TRP A 291 -16.56 10.60 9.93
CA TRP A 291 -16.72 9.68 8.79
C TRP A 291 -15.47 9.74 7.90
N LEU A 292 -14.99 10.95 7.62
CA LEU A 292 -13.75 11.18 6.88
C LEU A 292 -12.55 10.50 7.55
N ARG A 293 -12.44 10.58 8.87
CA ARG A 293 -11.41 9.88 9.65
C ARG A 293 -11.49 8.36 9.51
N CYS A 294 -12.70 7.79 9.54
CA CYS A 294 -12.89 6.36 9.32
C CYS A 294 -12.46 5.96 7.91
N LEU A 295 -12.82 6.74 6.89
CA LEU A 295 -12.38 6.48 5.52
C LEU A 295 -10.87 6.60 5.37
N GLY A 296 -10.26 7.64 5.95
CA GLY A 296 -8.80 7.82 5.94
C GLY A 296 -8.06 6.62 6.52
N ARG A 297 -8.56 6.08 7.65
CA ARG A 297 -8.05 4.84 8.24
C ARG A 297 -8.21 3.63 7.31
N LEU A 298 -9.39 3.45 6.70
CA LEU A 298 -9.65 2.34 5.77
C LEU A 298 -8.69 2.36 4.58
N PHE A 299 -8.51 3.52 3.94
CA PHE A 299 -7.53 3.68 2.87
C PHE A 299 -6.09 3.49 3.35
N GLY A 300 -5.79 3.90 4.58
CA GLY A 300 -4.52 3.60 5.23
C GLY A 300 -4.27 2.09 5.34
N CYS A 301 -5.21 1.32 5.88
CA CYS A 301 -5.10 -0.14 5.95
C CYS A 301 -5.01 -0.78 4.56
N GLN A 302 -5.79 -0.30 3.59
CA GLN A 302 -5.71 -0.77 2.21
C GLN A 302 -4.35 -0.49 1.57
N TYR A 303 -3.75 0.67 1.86
CA TYR A 303 -2.38 0.97 1.47
C TYR A 303 -1.39 0.01 2.13
N LEU A 304 -1.49 -0.27 3.42
CA LEU A 304 -0.57 -1.22 4.08
C LEU A 304 -0.68 -2.63 3.49
N LYS A 305 -1.88 -3.03 3.05
CA LYS A 305 -2.10 -4.30 2.35
C LYS A 305 -1.53 -4.32 0.94
N THR A 306 -1.74 -3.23 0.19
CA THR A 306 -1.52 -3.23 -1.25
C THR A 306 -0.31 -2.43 -1.68
N GLU A 307 0.26 -1.53 -0.90
CA GLU A 307 1.23 -0.52 -1.37
C GLU A 307 0.73 0.22 -2.63
N GLY A 308 -0.56 0.53 -2.73
CA GLY A 308 -1.12 1.35 -3.82
C GLY A 308 -1.05 2.85 -3.49
N MET A 309 -0.33 3.66 -4.28
CA MET A 309 -0.15 5.09 -3.95
C MET A 309 -1.49 5.85 -3.89
N ALA A 310 -2.45 5.45 -4.73
CA ALA A 310 -3.77 6.08 -4.78
C ALA A 310 -4.54 5.94 -3.46
N ASP A 311 -4.42 4.80 -2.77
CA ASP A 311 -5.05 4.60 -1.47
C ASP A 311 -4.42 5.54 -0.43
N LEU A 312 -3.09 5.67 -0.43
CA LEU A 312 -2.38 6.55 0.50
C LEU A 312 -2.69 8.03 0.30
N GLU A 313 -2.70 8.48 -0.96
CA GLU A 313 -3.03 9.87 -1.29
C GLU A 313 -4.46 10.23 -0.89
N GLU A 314 -5.40 9.29 -1.09
CA GLU A 314 -6.79 9.48 -0.69
C GLU A 314 -6.94 9.48 0.84
N ALA A 315 -6.22 8.62 1.56
CA ALA A 315 -6.17 8.64 3.03
C ALA A 315 -5.73 10.02 3.57
N ILE A 316 -4.60 10.54 3.04
CA ILE A 316 -4.07 11.85 3.40
C ILE A 316 -5.07 12.97 3.06
N ARG A 317 -5.72 12.90 1.90
CA ARG A 317 -6.74 13.89 1.48
C ARG A 317 -7.91 13.94 2.47
N LEU A 318 -8.44 12.78 2.83
CA LEU A 318 -9.59 12.63 3.74
C LEU A 318 -9.27 13.13 5.15
N GLU A 319 -8.07 12.84 5.66
CA GLU A 319 -7.64 13.27 7.00
C GLU A 319 -7.38 14.78 7.06
N ARG A 320 -6.76 15.35 6.01
CA ARG A 320 -6.63 16.80 5.86
C ARG A 320 -8.00 17.49 5.78
N LEU A 321 -8.95 16.90 5.06
CA LEU A 321 -10.31 17.42 4.98
C LEU A 321 -11.02 17.34 6.35
N ALA A 322 -10.85 16.25 7.09
CA ALA A 322 -11.39 16.09 8.44
C ALA A 322 -10.85 17.18 9.38
N LEU A 323 -9.54 17.41 9.41
CA LEU A 323 -8.91 18.47 10.22
C LEU A 323 -9.43 19.86 9.85
N LYS A 324 -9.59 20.15 8.55
CA LYS A 324 -10.13 21.44 8.09
C LYS A 324 -11.55 21.71 8.59
N LEU A 325 -12.36 20.68 8.78
CA LEU A 325 -13.73 20.77 9.29
C LEU A 325 -13.80 20.83 10.83
N MET A 326 -12.67 20.72 11.54
CA MET A 326 -12.57 20.76 13.01
C MET A 326 -11.72 21.95 13.49
N PRO A 327 -12.23 23.19 13.47
CA PRO A 327 -11.46 24.38 13.83
C PRO A 327 -11.20 24.56 15.35
N ASN A 328 -11.88 23.82 16.23
CA ASN A 328 -11.70 23.86 17.69
C ASN A 328 -11.05 22.54 18.14
N GLY A 329 -9.80 22.59 18.58
CA GLY A 329 -8.84 21.46 18.58
C GLY A 329 -9.10 20.25 19.48
N ASP A 330 -10.24 20.16 20.18
CA ASP A 330 -10.49 19.11 21.18
C ASP A 330 -10.70 17.70 20.59
N GLU A 331 -11.04 17.58 19.30
CA GLU A 331 -11.22 16.28 18.61
C GLU A 331 -10.10 15.93 17.61
N GLY A 332 -9.04 16.75 17.53
CA GLY A 332 -8.01 16.66 16.49
C GLY A 332 -6.99 15.52 16.67
N GLY A 333 -6.75 15.07 17.91
CA GLY A 333 -5.61 14.18 18.25
C GLY A 333 -5.55 12.90 17.42
N PHE A 334 -6.62 12.12 17.35
CA PHE A 334 -6.66 10.90 16.53
C PHE A 334 -6.47 11.17 15.04
N THR A 335 -7.00 12.28 14.54
CA THR A 335 -6.88 12.64 13.12
C THR A 335 -5.46 13.08 12.78
N LEU A 336 -4.79 13.79 13.70
CA LEU A 336 -3.37 14.14 13.60
C LEU A 336 -2.48 12.89 13.65
N THR A 337 -2.78 11.94 14.52
CA THR A 337 -2.06 10.65 14.59
C THR A 337 -2.20 9.89 13.28
N ASN A 338 -3.41 9.74 12.75
CA ASN A 338 -3.60 9.02 11.49
C ASN A 338 -2.88 9.73 10.33
N LEU A 339 -3.00 11.06 10.24
CA LEU A 339 -2.31 11.87 9.22
C LEU A 339 -0.79 11.75 9.34
N GLY A 340 -0.24 11.80 10.55
CA GLY A 340 1.17 11.56 10.79
C GLY A 340 1.61 10.18 10.31
N ASN A 341 0.81 9.15 10.56
CA ASN A 341 1.11 7.80 10.09
C ASN A 341 1.06 7.70 8.55
N ARG A 342 0.03 8.26 7.90
CA ARG A 342 -0.07 8.25 6.43
C ARG A 342 1.04 9.06 5.75
N LEU A 343 1.46 10.18 6.34
CA LEU A 343 2.58 10.98 5.84
C LEU A 343 3.92 10.25 6.03
N GLY A 344 4.10 9.54 7.14
CA GLY A 344 5.26 8.65 7.34
C GLY A 344 5.31 7.54 6.31
N ASP A 345 4.19 6.86 6.06
CA ASP A 345 4.07 5.84 5.01
C ASP A 345 4.42 6.42 3.62
N LYS A 346 4.02 7.66 3.35
CA LYS A 346 4.32 8.36 2.09
C LYS A 346 5.79 8.71 1.99
N TYR A 347 6.41 9.09 3.10
CA TYR A 347 7.85 9.32 3.18
C TYR A 347 8.62 8.02 2.91
N LEU A 348 8.28 6.89 3.55
CA LEU A 348 8.94 5.59 3.30
C LEU A 348 8.87 5.19 1.81
N ARG A 349 7.81 5.61 1.13
CA ARG A 349 7.62 5.36 -0.29
C ARG A 349 8.36 6.31 -1.22
N THR A 350 8.39 7.60 -0.90
CA THR A 350 8.85 8.65 -1.82
C THR A 350 10.22 9.21 -1.45
N ASN A 351 10.69 8.96 -0.23
CA ASN A 351 11.85 9.57 0.40
C ASN A 351 11.81 11.12 0.45
N ASP A 352 10.62 11.74 0.39
CA ASP A 352 10.48 13.19 0.52
C ASP A 352 10.51 13.63 1.99
N VAL A 353 11.61 14.24 2.41
CA VAL A 353 11.83 14.70 3.79
C VAL A 353 10.73 15.67 4.26
N ALA A 354 10.09 16.40 3.34
CA ALA A 354 8.98 17.28 3.71
C ALA A 354 7.77 16.52 4.29
N ASP A 355 7.52 15.29 3.81
CA ASP A 355 6.41 14.47 4.30
C ASP A 355 6.70 13.97 5.74
N ILE A 356 7.93 13.53 6.05
CA ILE A 356 8.27 13.08 7.41
C ILE A 356 8.32 14.23 8.41
N ASP A 357 8.78 15.42 8.00
CA ASP A 357 8.74 16.61 8.85
C ASP A 357 7.30 17.03 9.17
N GLU A 358 6.38 16.98 8.19
CA GLU A 358 4.95 17.21 8.44
C GLU A 358 4.35 16.12 9.34
N ALA A 359 4.80 14.88 9.20
CA ALA A 359 4.36 13.77 10.03
C ALA A 359 4.75 13.95 11.50
N ILE A 360 6.01 14.33 11.76
CA ILE A 360 6.53 14.63 13.10
C ILE A 360 5.77 15.82 13.71
N ASP A 361 5.51 16.87 12.92
CA ASP A 361 4.69 18.01 13.35
C ASP A 361 3.28 17.58 13.78
N CYS A 362 2.66 16.66 13.04
CA CYS A 362 1.36 16.09 13.39
C CYS A 362 1.43 15.26 14.68
N ALA A 363 2.44 14.40 14.82
CA ALA A 363 2.66 13.57 15.99
C ALA A 363 2.92 14.42 17.26
N ARG A 364 3.73 15.48 17.16
CA ARG A 364 3.98 16.44 18.25
C ARG A 364 2.71 17.16 18.68
N LYS A 365 1.93 17.70 17.73
CA LYS A 365 0.63 18.33 18.03
C LYS A 365 -0.36 17.36 18.67
N SER A 366 -0.35 16.10 18.26
CA SER A 366 -1.15 15.05 18.89
C SER A 366 -0.67 14.83 20.33
N LEU A 367 0.63 14.67 20.57
CA LEU A 367 1.19 14.48 21.91
C LEU A 367 0.90 15.67 22.84
N ASP A 368 0.99 16.91 22.35
CA ASP A 368 0.69 18.12 23.14
C ASP A 368 -0.75 18.14 23.69
N LEU A 369 -1.70 17.52 22.98
CA LEU A 369 -3.08 17.42 23.44
C LEU A 369 -3.22 16.44 24.62
N GLU A 370 -2.45 15.35 24.67
CA GLU A 370 -2.48 14.33 25.75
C GLU A 370 -1.07 13.77 26.02
N PRO A 371 -0.23 14.49 26.79
CA PRO A 371 1.23 14.23 26.88
C PRO A 371 1.67 12.94 27.57
N GLU A 372 0.75 12.23 28.23
CA GLU A 372 1.01 11.02 29.01
C GLU A 372 0.41 9.76 28.39
N LYS A 373 -0.17 9.85 27.18
CA LYS A 373 -0.70 8.67 26.48
C LYS A 373 0.41 7.85 25.78
N PRO A 374 0.60 6.56 26.13
CA PRO A 374 1.62 5.71 25.51
C PRO A 374 1.53 5.66 23.99
N GLU A 375 0.33 5.67 23.41
CA GLU A 375 0.13 5.58 21.96
C GLU A 375 0.67 6.82 21.24
N ARG A 376 0.62 8.00 21.88
CA ARG A 376 1.14 9.25 21.29
C ARG A 376 2.65 9.34 21.37
N LEU A 377 3.23 8.87 22.47
CA LEU A 377 4.68 8.74 22.62
C LEU A 377 5.24 7.81 21.54
N TYR A 378 4.63 6.63 21.39
CA TYR A 378 4.99 5.64 20.38
C TYR A 378 4.93 6.18 18.95
N ASN A 379 3.82 6.81 18.56
CA ASN A 379 3.67 7.34 17.21
C ASN A 379 4.71 8.42 16.89
N LEU A 380 5.07 9.28 17.85
CA LEU A 380 6.15 10.26 17.65
C LEU A 380 7.52 9.59 17.52
N ALA A 381 7.80 8.61 18.39
CA ALA A 381 9.07 7.93 18.42
C ALA A 381 9.35 7.17 17.10
N ILE A 382 8.37 6.44 16.55
CA ILE A 382 8.49 5.82 15.22
C ILE A 382 8.88 6.86 14.15
N LYS A 383 8.22 8.02 14.12
CA LYS A 383 8.46 9.02 13.07
C LYS A 383 9.84 9.66 13.18
N LEU A 384 10.37 9.80 14.40
CA LEU A 384 11.74 10.22 14.64
C LEU A 384 12.72 9.13 14.18
N GLY A 385 12.46 7.85 14.48
CA GLY A 385 13.21 6.71 13.96
C GLY A 385 13.24 6.65 12.41
N ASP A 386 12.07 6.76 11.77
CA ASP A 386 11.94 6.80 10.30
C ASP A 386 12.79 7.93 9.68
N ARG A 387 12.84 9.10 10.34
CA ARG A 387 13.67 10.23 9.90
C ARG A 387 15.16 9.98 10.16
N PHE A 388 15.50 9.39 11.30
CA PHE A 388 16.88 9.03 11.65
C PHE A 388 17.50 8.08 10.63
N ALA A 389 16.81 7.00 10.25
CA ALA A 389 17.28 6.00 9.30
C ALA A 389 17.77 6.60 7.96
N ARG A 390 17.35 7.84 7.63
CA ARG A 390 17.77 8.55 6.43
C ARG A 390 18.69 9.74 6.67
N THR A 391 18.44 10.50 7.72
CA THR A 391 19.19 11.74 8.01
C THR A 391 20.44 11.50 8.84
N GLU A 392 20.50 10.35 9.51
CA GLU A 392 21.53 9.97 10.48
C GLU A 392 21.66 11.00 11.63
N ASP A 393 20.59 11.76 11.90
CA ASP A 393 20.56 12.73 12.99
C ASP A 393 20.38 12.03 14.34
N LEU A 394 21.49 11.86 15.07
CA LEU A 394 21.50 11.15 16.35
C LEU A 394 20.55 11.77 17.40
N ASP A 395 20.23 13.06 17.29
CA ASP A 395 19.28 13.70 18.22
C ASP A 395 17.87 13.10 18.05
N ASP A 396 17.48 12.66 16.85
CA ASP A 396 16.18 12.06 16.59
C ASP A 396 16.05 10.66 17.21
N VAL A 397 17.04 9.79 17.01
CA VAL A 397 17.00 8.43 17.57
C VAL A 397 17.14 8.45 19.10
N ASP A 398 17.90 9.39 19.65
CA ASP A 398 18.01 9.55 21.10
C ASP A 398 16.68 10.05 21.70
N GLU A 399 15.97 10.98 21.05
CA GLU A 399 14.62 11.39 21.46
C GLU A 399 13.63 10.22 21.35
N ALA A 400 13.68 9.44 20.26
CA ALA A 400 12.79 8.32 20.02
C ALA A 400 12.92 7.21 21.10
N ILE A 401 14.16 6.78 21.39
CA ILE A 401 14.46 5.77 22.42
C ILE A 401 13.95 6.22 23.81
N GLU A 402 14.12 7.50 24.16
CA GLU A 402 13.65 8.03 25.45
C GLU A 402 12.11 8.08 25.53
N LEU A 403 11.44 8.43 24.42
CA LEU A 403 9.98 8.41 24.33
C LEU A 403 9.42 6.99 24.49
N GLU A 404 10.02 5.99 23.85
CA GLU A 404 9.62 4.58 23.95
C GLU A 404 9.86 4.01 25.34
N ARG A 405 11.03 4.27 25.93
CA ARG A 405 11.31 3.90 27.33
C ARG A 405 10.28 4.49 28.28
N LYS A 406 9.89 5.75 28.08
CA LYS A 406 8.82 6.39 28.85
C LYS A 406 7.48 5.70 28.65
N ALA A 407 7.12 5.37 27.41
CA ALA A 407 5.86 4.68 27.10
C ALA A 407 5.80 3.29 27.76
N ILE A 408 6.88 2.50 27.67
CA ILE A 408 7.00 1.16 28.27
C ILE A 408 6.91 1.22 29.81
N GLN A 409 7.38 2.29 30.43
CA GLN A 409 7.27 2.52 31.89
C GLN A 409 5.84 2.84 32.33
N ILE A 410 5.06 3.52 31.50
CA ILE A 410 3.66 3.89 31.81
C ILE A 410 2.72 2.68 31.60
N MET A 411 3.03 1.83 30.62
CA MET A 411 2.17 0.73 30.20
C MET A 411 2.19 -0.46 31.18
N PRO A 412 1.01 -1.05 31.53
CA PRO A 412 0.95 -2.27 32.33
C PRO A 412 1.74 -3.43 31.72
N LEU A 413 2.26 -4.33 32.57
CA LEU A 413 3.07 -5.48 32.13
C LEU A 413 2.26 -6.49 31.28
N ASP A 414 0.95 -6.56 31.50
CA ASP A 414 0.00 -7.45 30.83
C ASP A 414 -0.73 -6.78 29.66
N HIS A 415 -0.34 -5.56 29.28
CA HIS A 415 -0.95 -4.87 28.14
C HIS A 415 -0.64 -5.60 26.83
N SER A 416 -1.67 -5.78 25.99
CA SER A 416 -1.59 -6.56 24.75
C SER A 416 -0.59 -5.99 23.73
N GLU A 417 -0.44 -4.66 23.67
CA GLU A 417 0.47 -3.97 22.74
C GLU A 417 1.91 -3.86 23.26
N ARG A 418 2.20 -4.36 24.48
CA ARG A 418 3.54 -4.21 25.07
C ARG A 418 4.65 -4.76 24.16
N ALA A 419 4.35 -5.81 23.40
CA ALA A 419 5.26 -6.41 22.44
C ALA A 419 5.69 -5.43 21.33
N ASP A 420 4.76 -4.61 20.81
CA ASP A 420 5.03 -3.66 19.73
C ASP A 420 6.04 -2.59 20.15
N TYR A 421 5.91 -2.10 21.38
CA TYR A 421 6.80 -1.07 21.94
C TYR A 421 8.20 -1.61 22.20
N LEU A 422 8.29 -2.84 22.71
CA LEU A 422 9.58 -3.52 22.93
C LEU A 422 10.29 -3.75 21.59
N TYR A 423 9.54 -4.13 20.55
CA TYR A 423 10.11 -4.33 19.23
C TYR A 423 10.62 -3.02 18.63
N ILE A 424 9.85 -1.94 18.63
CA ILE A 424 10.32 -0.66 18.07
C ILE A 424 11.55 -0.14 18.82
N LEU A 425 11.58 -0.25 20.16
CA LEU A 425 12.77 0.09 20.93
C LEU A 425 13.98 -0.75 20.49
N SER A 426 13.78 -2.05 20.21
CA SER A 426 14.86 -2.91 19.72
C SER A 426 15.37 -2.50 18.35
N ASP A 427 14.46 -2.10 17.45
CA ASP A 427 14.77 -1.66 16.10
C ASP A 427 15.63 -0.39 16.12
N GLN A 428 15.20 0.63 16.87
CA GLN A 428 15.93 1.90 16.99
C GLN A 428 17.28 1.76 17.70
N LEU A 429 17.40 0.88 18.69
CA LEU A 429 18.69 0.54 19.30
C LEU A 429 19.60 -0.16 18.29
N GLY A 430 19.04 -1.01 17.43
CA GLY A 430 19.73 -1.63 16.29
C GLY A 430 20.27 -0.58 15.32
N ASP A 431 19.43 0.35 14.88
CA ASP A 431 19.82 1.45 13.99
C ASP A 431 20.90 2.32 14.64
N ARG A 432 20.74 2.70 15.90
CA ARG A 432 21.75 3.49 16.63
C ARG A 432 23.07 2.74 16.74
N TYR A 433 23.05 1.41 16.93
CA TYR A 433 24.26 0.59 16.91
C TYR A 433 24.98 0.66 15.55
N GLU A 434 24.26 0.59 14.43
CA GLU A 434 24.89 0.61 13.10
C GLU A 434 25.71 1.88 12.85
N HIS A 435 25.29 3.00 13.45
CA HIS A 435 26.00 4.29 13.36
C HIS A 435 27.06 4.51 14.45
N THR A 436 26.83 4.04 15.67
CA THR A 436 27.71 4.32 16.82
C THR A 436 28.72 3.21 17.10
N GLY A 437 28.39 1.97 16.73
CA GLY A 437 29.11 0.77 17.10
C GLY A 437 28.99 0.37 18.57
N ASP A 438 28.03 0.94 19.33
CA ASP A 438 27.86 0.65 20.75
C ASP A 438 27.24 -0.73 20.99
N LEU A 439 28.06 -1.68 21.42
CA LEU A 439 27.64 -3.06 21.65
C LEU A 439 26.57 -3.19 22.75
N ASP A 440 26.51 -2.26 23.70
CA ASP A 440 25.49 -2.31 24.77
C ASP A 440 24.08 -2.10 24.18
N ASP A 441 23.95 -1.24 23.16
CA ASP A 441 22.71 -1.01 22.43
C ASP A 441 22.28 -2.25 21.65
N LEU A 442 23.22 -2.89 20.96
CA LEU A 442 22.93 -4.11 20.21
C LEU A 442 22.50 -5.27 21.12
N GLU A 443 23.15 -5.42 22.27
CA GLU A 443 22.75 -6.42 23.26
C GLU A 443 21.38 -6.09 23.90
N GLU A 444 21.06 -4.81 24.09
CA GLU A 444 19.73 -4.37 24.55
C GLU A 444 18.66 -4.61 23.47
N ALA A 445 18.96 -4.34 22.20
CA ALA A 445 18.09 -4.62 21.07
C ALA A 445 17.71 -6.10 21.01
N ILE A 446 18.69 -7.00 21.06
CA ILE A 446 18.44 -8.47 21.03
C ILE A 446 17.52 -8.89 22.17
N ARG A 447 17.76 -8.43 23.40
CA ARG A 447 16.92 -8.78 24.56
C ARG A 447 15.48 -8.33 24.39
N ASN A 448 15.27 -7.08 23.95
CA ASN A 448 13.93 -6.54 23.74
C ASN A 448 13.19 -7.24 22.59
N ALA A 449 13.88 -7.53 21.48
CA ALA A 449 13.31 -8.26 20.35
C ALA A 449 12.94 -9.71 20.71
N GLU A 450 13.76 -10.41 21.49
CA GLU A 450 13.45 -11.75 22.00
C GLU A 450 12.23 -11.73 22.94
N GLU A 451 12.13 -10.72 23.83
CA GLU A 451 10.97 -10.55 24.71
C GLU A 451 9.70 -10.26 23.91
N ALA A 452 9.75 -9.33 22.94
CA ALA A 452 8.64 -9.01 22.05
C ALA A 452 8.14 -10.25 21.29
N LEU A 453 9.05 -11.04 20.69
CA LEU A 453 8.72 -12.28 19.97
C LEU A 453 8.14 -13.37 20.89
N GLY A 454 8.52 -13.37 22.18
CA GLY A 454 7.99 -14.27 23.20
C GLY A 454 6.56 -13.93 23.65
N LEU A 455 6.18 -12.65 23.54
CA LEU A 455 4.82 -12.16 23.83
C LEU A 455 3.88 -12.30 22.61
N MET A 456 4.42 -12.19 21.39
CA MET A 456 3.64 -12.25 20.16
C MET A 456 3.12 -13.66 19.85
N SER A 457 1.89 -13.72 19.32
CA SER A 457 1.30 -14.97 18.80
C SER A 457 2.19 -15.63 17.73
N GLN A 458 2.09 -16.95 17.61
CA GLN A 458 2.79 -17.69 16.55
C GLN A 458 2.18 -17.48 15.17
N ASP A 459 0.94 -16.98 15.07
CA ASP A 459 0.24 -16.79 13.79
C ASP A 459 0.13 -15.31 13.38
N HIS A 460 0.83 -14.40 14.08
CA HIS A 460 0.78 -12.95 13.84
C HIS A 460 1.46 -12.59 12.50
N ALA A 461 0.87 -11.74 11.65
CA ALA A 461 1.39 -11.44 10.31
C ALA A 461 2.65 -10.56 10.33
N LEU A 462 2.80 -9.66 11.31
CA LEU A 462 4.08 -8.96 11.55
C LEU A 462 5.22 -9.87 12.07
N ARG A 463 4.98 -11.16 12.33
CA ARG A 463 6.00 -12.04 12.92
C ARG A 463 7.25 -12.19 12.05
N ALA A 464 7.12 -12.17 10.73
CA ALA A 464 8.30 -12.26 9.85
C ALA A 464 9.15 -10.99 9.91
N ALA A 465 8.53 -9.80 9.93
CA ALA A 465 9.23 -8.54 10.10
C ALA A 465 10.07 -8.55 11.39
N TRP A 466 9.48 -8.97 12.52
CA TRP A 466 10.21 -8.97 13.79
C TRP A 466 11.31 -10.02 13.87
N LEU A 467 11.09 -11.17 13.25
CA LEU A 467 12.13 -12.19 13.09
C LEU A 467 13.29 -11.68 12.22
N ASN A 468 13.01 -10.89 11.18
CA ASN A 468 14.04 -10.24 10.36
C ASN A 468 14.84 -9.23 11.16
N GLY A 469 14.18 -8.37 11.96
CA GLY A 469 14.85 -7.42 12.85
C GLY A 469 15.79 -8.13 13.83
N LEU A 470 15.29 -9.16 14.54
CA LEU A 470 16.13 -9.96 15.44
C LEU A 470 17.29 -10.65 14.71
N ALA A 471 17.03 -11.23 13.53
CA ALA A 471 18.05 -11.87 12.71
C ALA A 471 19.14 -10.88 12.27
N THR A 472 18.76 -9.63 11.97
CA THR A 472 19.68 -8.53 11.66
C THR A 472 20.55 -8.18 12.86
N CYS A 473 19.98 -8.06 14.06
CA CYS A 473 20.77 -7.84 15.27
C CYS A 473 21.81 -8.95 15.51
N TYR A 474 21.44 -10.22 15.30
CA TYR A 474 22.40 -11.33 15.39
C TYR A 474 23.47 -11.30 14.30
N LEU A 475 23.13 -10.86 13.09
CA LEU A 475 24.09 -10.69 12.00
C LEU A 475 25.09 -9.57 12.33
N ASN A 476 24.60 -8.45 12.85
CA ASN A 476 25.41 -7.34 13.33
C ASN A 476 26.34 -7.78 14.46
N LEU A 477 25.84 -8.60 15.39
CA LEU A 477 26.66 -9.16 16.47
C LEU A 477 27.70 -10.14 15.94
N TYR A 478 27.40 -10.94 14.92
CA TYR A 478 28.38 -11.77 14.22
C TYR A 478 29.48 -10.91 13.60
N THR A 479 29.12 -9.86 12.87
CA THR A 479 30.07 -8.94 12.23
C THR A 479 31.02 -8.31 13.25
N ALA A 480 30.50 -7.93 14.42
CA ALA A 480 31.29 -7.31 15.49
C ALA A 480 32.21 -8.29 16.24
N THR A 481 31.77 -9.54 16.44
CA THR A 481 32.44 -10.51 17.34
C THR A 481 33.18 -11.64 16.62
N GLY A 482 32.82 -11.93 15.36
CA GLY A 482 33.26 -13.09 14.59
C GLY A 482 32.76 -14.44 15.13
N ASN A 483 31.73 -14.46 16.00
CA ASN A 483 31.21 -15.69 16.58
C ASN A 483 30.20 -16.37 15.66
N GLU A 484 30.60 -17.47 15.02
CA GLU A 484 29.76 -18.27 14.10
C GLU A 484 28.39 -18.68 14.68
N GLN A 485 28.26 -18.84 16.01
CA GLN A 485 26.96 -19.14 16.63
C GLN A 485 25.91 -18.04 16.40
N ASN A 486 26.36 -16.78 16.29
CA ASN A 486 25.49 -15.64 16.01
C ASN A 486 25.03 -15.66 14.55
N LEU A 487 25.91 -16.04 13.61
CA LEU A 487 25.54 -16.23 12.20
C LEU A 487 24.52 -17.38 12.05
N GLU A 488 24.74 -18.51 12.73
CA GLU A 488 23.77 -19.61 12.76
C GLU A 488 22.41 -19.17 13.31
N SER A 489 22.41 -18.34 14.36
CA SER A 489 21.18 -17.81 14.97
C SER A 489 20.46 -16.84 14.02
N SER A 490 21.21 -15.96 13.36
CA SER A 490 20.69 -15.05 12.34
C SER A 490 20.02 -15.81 11.19
N ILE A 491 20.72 -16.78 10.58
CA ILE A 491 20.17 -17.61 9.49
C ILE A 491 18.92 -18.36 9.96
N LYS A 492 18.92 -18.93 11.18
CA LYS A 492 17.76 -19.62 11.74
C LYS A 492 16.54 -18.70 11.84
N TYR A 493 16.70 -17.46 12.32
CA TYR A 493 15.58 -16.53 12.46
C TYR A 493 15.07 -16.05 11.09
N TYR A 494 15.95 -15.79 10.12
CA TYR A 494 15.53 -15.55 8.73
C TYR A 494 14.79 -16.75 8.13
N GLU A 495 15.21 -18.00 8.40
CA GLU A 495 14.51 -19.18 7.92
C GLU A 495 13.09 -19.27 8.49
N LEU A 496 12.93 -18.96 9.78
CA LEU A 496 11.61 -18.89 10.42
C LEU A 496 10.75 -17.80 9.78
N ALA A 497 11.31 -16.63 9.49
CA ALA A 497 10.60 -15.54 8.82
C ALA A 497 10.14 -15.95 7.40
N LEU A 498 11.04 -16.50 6.58
CA LEU A 498 10.75 -16.94 5.20
C LEU A 498 9.60 -17.96 5.13
N HIS A 499 9.55 -18.89 6.09
CA HIS A 499 8.55 -19.95 6.15
C HIS A 499 7.26 -19.57 6.89
N HIS A 500 7.16 -18.36 7.43
CA HIS A 500 5.97 -17.91 8.15
C HIS A 500 4.86 -17.51 7.16
N GLU A 501 3.97 -18.45 6.82
CA GLU A 501 2.98 -18.26 5.76
C GLU A 501 1.94 -17.17 6.04
N ALA A 502 1.65 -16.89 7.31
CA ALA A 502 0.71 -15.84 7.71
C ALA A 502 1.29 -14.42 7.57
N SER A 503 2.61 -14.27 7.43
CA SER A 503 3.24 -12.95 7.28
C SER A 503 3.16 -12.38 5.88
N ALA A 504 3.38 -11.07 5.79
CA ALA A 504 3.50 -10.35 4.54
C ALA A 504 4.55 -11.00 3.60
N THR A 505 4.23 -11.00 2.31
CA THR A 505 5.08 -11.65 1.29
C THR A 505 6.44 -10.95 1.18
N GLU A 506 6.47 -9.63 1.37
CA GLU A 506 7.70 -8.82 1.34
C GLU A 506 8.70 -9.25 2.41
N ASP A 507 8.30 -9.28 3.69
CA ASP A 507 9.17 -9.67 4.80
C ASP A 507 9.79 -11.05 4.61
N ARG A 508 9.00 -11.98 4.05
CA ARG A 508 9.46 -13.34 3.76
C ARG A 508 10.51 -13.35 2.65
N ILE A 509 10.36 -12.52 1.63
CA ILE A 509 11.35 -12.37 0.56
C ILE A 509 12.62 -11.72 1.09
N THR A 510 12.50 -10.67 1.91
CA THR A 510 13.63 -10.03 2.58
C THR A 510 14.44 -11.05 3.37
N ALA A 511 13.77 -11.90 4.15
CA ALA A 511 14.43 -13.00 4.87
C ALA A 511 15.21 -13.93 3.93
N GLY A 512 14.60 -14.29 2.79
CA GLY A 512 15.25 -15.07 1.75
C GLY A 512 16.49 -14.40 1.17
N GLN A 513 16.44 -13.12 0.83
CA GLN A 513 17.59 -12.35 0.33
C GLN A 513 18.74 -12.30 1.35
N MET A 514 18.40 -12.17 2.65
CA MET A 514 19.39 -12.16 3.72
C MET A 514 20.06 -13.52 3.90
N ILE A 515 19.33 -14.63 3.80
CA ILE A 515 19.93 -15.98 3.79
C ILE A 515 20.84 -16.14 2.56
N LEU A 516 20.41 -15.70 1.38
CA LEU A 516 21.20 -15.83 0.15
C LEU A 516 22.52 -15.06 0.20
N SER A 517 22.54 -13.95 0.93
CA SER A 517 23.72 -13.09 1.06
C SER A 517 24.72 -13.60 2.11
N ASN A 518 24.26 -14.39 3.08
CA ASN A 518 25.05 -14.73 4.27
C ASN A 518 25.31 -16.24 4.47
N SER A 519 24.56 -17.12 3.80
CA SER A 519 24.79 -18.57 3.85
C SER A 519 25.85 -19.03 2.84
N SER A 520 26.52 -20.14 3.15
CA SER A 520 27.46 -20.83 2.27
C SER A 520 27.02 -22.22 1.84
N ASP A 521 25.92 -22.75 2.38
CA ASP A 521 25.40 -24.07 2.03
C ASP A 521 24.65 -24.01 0.69
N SER A 522 25.17 -24.70 -0.32
CA SER A 522 24.62 -24.62 -1.69
C SER A 522 23.19 -25.15 -1.80
N GLN A 523 22.82 -26.17 -1.02
CA GLN A 523 21.46 -26.72 -1.05
C GLN A 523 20.48 -25.79 -0.32
N GLN A 524 20.88 -25.25 0.83
CA GLN A 524 20.08 -24.26 1.56
C GLN A 524 19.85 -23.00 0.70
N LEU A 525 20.89 -22.50 0.03
CA LEU A 525 20.77 -21.37 -0.90
C LEU A 525 19.75 -21.66 -2.01
N TYR A 526 19.80 -22.84 -2.62
CA TYR A 526 18.84 -23.20 -3.67
C TYR A 526 17.40 -23.31 -3.15
N ASP A 527 17.17 -24.00 -2.03
CA ASP A 527 15.84 -24.18 -1.46
C ASP A 527 15.22 -22.83 -1.02
N THR A 528 16.05 -21.97 -0.41
CA THR A 528 15.71 -20.60 -0.04
C THR A 528 15.35 -19.76 -1.27
N ALA A 529 16.22 -19.73 -2.28
CA ALA A 529 16.02 -18.91 -3.47
C ALA A 529 14.78 -19.35 -4.26
N LYS A 530 14.55 -20.66 -4.36
CA LYS A 530 13.36 -21.21 -5.00
C LYS A 530 12.07 -20.76 -4.31
N LEU A 531 12.05 -20.78 -2.98
CA LEU A 531 10.90 -20.31 -2.21
C LEU A 531 10.70 -18.79 -2.39
N ALA A 532 11.76 -18.00 -2.22
CA ALA A 532 11.70 -16.55 -2.34
C ALA A 532 11.27 -16.08 -3.74
N VAL A 533 11.85 -16.63 -4.82
CA VAL A 533 11.40 -16.36 -6.20
C VAL A 533 9.96 -16.81 -6.44
N GLY A 534 9.51 -17.88 -5.77
CA GLY A 534 8.13 -18.34 -5.78
C GLY A 534 7.13 -17.32 -5.22
N LEU A 535 7.59 -16.40 -4.38
CA LEU A 535 6.79 -15.36 -3.74
C LEU A 535 6.73 -14.07 -4.55
N ILE A 536 7.71 -13.76 -5.41
CA ILE A 536 7.76 -12.51 -6.20
C ILE A 536 6.45 -12.21 -6.96
N PRO A 537 5.83 -13.17 -7.69
CA PRO A 537 4.59 -12.86 -8.41
C PRO A 537 3.40 -12.51 -7.50
N LYS A 538 3.45 -12.85 -6.20
CA LYS A 538 2.41 -12.53 -5.22
C LYS A 538 2.54 -11.10 -4.66
N LEU A 539 3.69 -10.45 -4.85
CA LEU A 539 3.88 -9.05 -4.46
C LEU A 539 3.04 -8.09 -5.30
N VAL A 540 2.65 -8.49 -6.52
CA VAL A 540 1.93 -7.64 -7.45
C VAL A 540 0.44 -7.97 -7.44
N SER A 541 -0.37 -6.96 -7.15
CA SER A 541 -1.84 -7.00 -7.29
C SER A 541 -2.27 -6.54 -8.68
N TRP A 542 -3.42 -7.05 -9.13
CA TRP A 542 -4.09 -6.53 -10.32
C TRP A 542 -4.59 -5.09 -10.13
N SER A 543 -4.86 -4.67 -8.88
CA SER A 543 -5.26 -3.30 -8.57
C SER A 543 -4.11 -2.30 -8.66
N HIS A 544 -2.86 -2.73 -8.65
CA HIS A 544 -1.70 -1.86 -8.82
C HIS A 544 -1.71 -1.10 -10.13
N GLU A 545 -1.29 0.15 -10.09
CA GLU A 545 -0.80 0.87 -11.25
C GLU A 545 0.62 0.42 -11.60
N ASN A 546 1.06 0.65 -12.84
CA ASN A 546 2.38 0.19 -13.28
C ASN A 546 3.53 0.78 -12.45
N HIS A 547 3.34 1.99 -11.90
CA HIS A 547 4.30 2.60 -11.00
C HIS A 547 4.37 1.90 -9.62
N ASP A 548 3.22 1.47 -9.07
CA ASP A 548 3.20 0.67 -7.83
C ASP A 548 3.94 -0.65 -8.04
N ARG A 549 3.69 -1.33 -9.17
CA ARG A 549 4.41 -2.58 -9.50
C ARG A 549 5.91 -2.37 -9.60
N GLN A 550 6.34 -1.27 -10.21
CA GLN A 550 7.76 -0.95 -10.36
C GLN A 550 8.40 -0.71 -8.99
N TYR A 551 7.72 0.01 -8.09
CA TYR A 551 8.20 0.26 -6.74
C TYR A 551 8.40 -1.07 -5.96
N VAL A 552 7.36 -1.91 -5.92
CA VAL A 552 7.41 -3.17 -5.16
C VAL A 552 8.44 -4.15 -5.75
N LEU A 553 8.51 -4.27 -7.08
CA LEU A 553 9.48 -5.16 -7.73
C LEU A 553 10.92 -4.64 -7.68
N GLY A 554 11.10 -3.32 -7.52
CA GLY A 554 12.41 -2.72 -7.34
C GLY A 554 13.14 -3.23 -6.09
N LYS A 555 12.40 -3.66 -5.07
CA LYS A 555 12.92 -4.23 -3.82
C LYS A 555 13.52 -5.63 -3.98
N VAL A 556 13.19 -6.35 -5.07
CA VAL A 556 13.56 -7.76 -5.27
C VAL A 556 14.53 -8.00 -6.44
N VAL A 557 15.14 -6.93 -6.97
CA VAL A 557 16.08 -7.03 -8.10
C VAL A 557 17.27 -7.93 -7.76
N GLY A 558 17.66 -8.76 -8.73
CA GLY A 558 18.78 -9.68 -8.63
C GLY A 558 18.40 -11.04 -8.03
N LEU A 559 17.30 -11.13 -7.26
CA LEU A 559 16.90 -12.36 -6.57
C LEU A 559 16.69 -13.53 -7.54
N ALA A 560 16.08 -13.28 -8.70
CA ALA A 560 15.91 -14.31 -9.74
C ALA A 560 17.25 -14.79 -10.32
N SER A 561 18.21 -13.87 -10.48
CA SER A 561 19.56 -14.17 -10.97
C SER A 561 20.35 -14.99 -9.95
N ASP A 562 20.23 -14.65 -8.67
CA ASP A 562 20.80 -15.41 -7.56
C ASP A 562 20.17 -16.79 -7.44
N ALA A 563 18.85 -16.92 -7.62
CA ALA A 563 18.17 -18.22 -7.61
C ALA A 563 18.63 -19.15 -8.73
N ALA A 564 18.83 -18.61 -9.93
CA ALA A 564 19.36 -19.36 -11.06
C ALA A 564 20.79 -19.84 -10.81
N ALA A 565 21.62 -18.97 -10.24
CA ALA A 565 22.99 -19.26 -9.86
C ALA A 565 23.04 -20.31 -8.74
N ALA A 566 22.24 -20.17 -7.68
CA ALA A 566 22.11 -21.13 -6.59
C ALA A 566 21.66 -22.51 -7.09
N ALA A 567 20.69 -22.56 -8.01
CA ALA A 567 20.25 -23.81 -8.64
C ALA A 567 21.40 -24.53 -9.38
N LEU A 568 22.17 -23.80 -10.20
CA LEU A 568 23.31 -24.39 -10.90
C LEU A 568 24.44 -24.80 -9.95
N GLN A 569 24.63 -24.10 -8.83
CA GLN A 569 25.61 -24.45 -7.81
C GLN A 569 25.22 -25.70 -7.01
N ALA A 570 23.92 -25.91 -6.79
CA ALA A 570 23.35 -27.13 -6.19
C ALA A 570 23.16 -28.28 -7.20
N ASP A 571 23.88 -28.27 -8.33
CA ASP A 571 23.84 -29.27 -9.40
C ASP A 571 22.44 -29.53 -9.99
N GLN A 572 21.52 -28.56 -9.89
CA GLN A 572 20.21 -28.64 -10.53
C GLN A 572 20.33 -28.43 -12.05
N SER A 573 19.28 -28.82 -12.78
CA SER A 573 19.30 -28.75 -14.24
C SER A 573 19.33 -27.30 -14.75
N PRO A 574 20.00 -27.01 -15.89
CA PRO A 574 19.95 -25.69 -16.52
C PRO A 574 18.53 -25.21 -16.86
N MET A 575 17.59 -26.14 -17.08
CA MET A 575 16.18 -25.82 -17.26
C MET A 575 15.57 -25.25 -15.98
N THR A 576 15.89 -25.83 -14.82
CA THR A 576 15.42 -25.34 -13.51
C THR A 576 15.91 -23.92 -13.25
N ALA A 577 17.19 -23.65 -13.51
CA ALA A 577 17.76 -22.31 -13.37
C ALA A 577 17.07 -21.30 -14.31
N LEU A 578 16.79 -21.70 -15.55
CA LEU A 578 16.09 -20.87 -16.52
C LEU A 578 14.64 -20.57 -16.09
N GLN A 579 13.94 -21.57 -15.54
CA GLN A 579 12.57 -21.40 -15.05
C GLN A 579 12.51 -20.41 -13.87
N LEU A 580 13.49 -20.45 -12.96
CA LEU A 580 13.59 -19.48 -11.87
C LEU A 580 13.81 -18.05 -12.40
N LEU A 581 14.65 -17.87 -13.42
CA LEU A 581 14.83 -16.56 -14.08
C LEU A 581 13.54 -16.03 -14.68
N GLU A 582 12.83 -16.87 -15.45
CA GLU A 582 11.58 -16.46 -16.10
C GLU A 582 10.42 -16.29 -15.10
N GLN A 583 10.51 -16.89 -13.92
CA GLN A 583 9.52 -16.75 -12.85
C GLN A 583 9.68 -15.44 -12.06
N GLY A 584 10.90 -14.97 -11.86
CA GLY A 584 11.19 -13.80 -11.02
C GLY A 584 11.53 -12.52 -11.76
N ARG A 585 11.51 -12.50 -13.10
CA ARG A 585 11.87 -11.32 -13.93
C ARG A 585 10.80 -10.98 -14.96
N GLY A 586 10.74 -9.71 -15.34
CA GLY A 586 9.81 -9.21 -16.35
C GLY A 586 8.34 -9.39 -15.94
N ILE A 587 8.05 -9.31 -14.64
CA ILE A 587 6.74 -9.52 -14.03
C ILE A 587 5.72 -8.50 -14.54
N ILE A 588 6.09 -7.23 -14.72
CA ILE A 588 5.21 -6.17 -15.24
C ILE A 588 4.81 -6.49 -16.67
N GLY A 589 5.79 -6.79 -17.52
CA GLY A 589 5.55 -7.18 -18.90
C GLY A 589 4.71 -8.46 -18.98
N ALA A 590 5.04 -9.46 -18.17
CA ALA A 590 4.31 -10.73 -18.06
C ALA A 590 2.85 -10.52 -17.64
N SER A 591 2.62 -9.77 -16.55
CA SER A 591 1.31 -9.47 -15.96
C SER A 591 0.41 -8.71 -16.94
N LEU A 592 0.92 -7.63 -17.55
CA LEU A 592 0.17 -6.87 -18.57
C LEU A 592 -0.19 -7.77 -19.75
N GLN A 593 0.75 -8.59 -20.20
CA GLN A 593 0.51 -9.50 -21.31
C GLN A 593 -0.40 -10.68 -20.95
N ASP A 594 -0.45 -11.09 -19.69
CA ASP A 594 -1.33 -12.12 -19.15
C ASP A 594 -2.75 -11.61 -19.04
N MET A 595 -2.93 -10.42 -18.48
CA MET A 595 -4.20 -9.69 -18.50
C MET A 595 -4.69 -9.48 -19.94
N ARG A 596 -3.78 -9.23 -20.88
CA ARG A 596 -4.07 -9.04 -22.31
C ARG A 596 -4.07 -10.33 -23.13
N SER A 597 -4.10 -11.50 -22.48
CA SER A 597 -4.11 -12.78 -23.18
C SER A 597 -5.26 -12.86 -24.17
N ASP A 598 -4.98 -13.44 -25.34
CA ASP A 598 -6.03 -13.69 -26.32
C ASP A 598 -6.95 -14.79 -25.78
N VAL A 599 -8.14 -14.40 -25.36
CA VAL A 599 -9.18 -15.31 -24.88
C VAL A 599 -10.01 -15.86 -26.04
N GLN A 600 -9.50 -15.89 -27.27
CA GLN A 600 -10.23 -16.41 -28.43
C GLN A 600 -10.60 -17.89 -28.28
N ASP A 601 -9.66 -18.73 -27.82
CA ASP A 601 -9.92 -20.15 -27.53
C ASP A 601 -10.98 -20.29 -26.42
N LEU A 602 -10.83 -19.50 -25.35
CA LEU A 602 -11.83 -19.43 -24.27
C LEU A 602 -13.18 -18.90 -24.77
N ALA A 603 -13.21 -18.00 -25.74
CA ALA A 603 -14.44 -17.45 -26.29
C ALA A 603 -15.16 -18.44 -27.22
N MET A 604 -14.42 -19.34 -27.87
CA MET A 604 -14.99 -20.42 -28.69
C MET A 604 -15.66 -21.48 -27.81
N GLU A 605 -15.01 -21.89 -26.72
CA GLU A 605 -15.48 -22.99 -25.87
C GLU A 605 -16.34 -22.52 -24.68
N HIS A 606 -16.02 -21.36 -24.09
CA HIS A 606 -16.63 -20.79 -22.88
C HIS A 606 -16.94 -19.27 -23.01
N PRO A 607 -17.88 -18.87 -23.90
CA PRO A 607 -18.12 -17.46 -24.26
C PRO A 607 -18.53 -16.56 -23.10
N ARG A 608 -19.22 -17.10 -22.08
CA ARG A 608 -19.62 -16.31 -20.89
C ARG A 608 -18.42 -15.96 -20.01
N LEU A 609 -17.49 -16.89 -19.81
CA LEU A 609 -16.26 -16.65 -19.03
C LEU A 609 -15.36 -15.66 -19.78
N ALA A 610 -15.26 -15.80 -21.11
CA ALA A 610 -14.53 -14.84 -21.93
C ALA A 610 -15.13 -13.42 -21.85
N GLU A 611 -16.45 -13.27 -21.79
CA GLU A 611 -17.09 -11.96 -21.66
C GLU A 611 -16.89 -11.34 -20.27
N ARG A 612 -17.00 -12.16 -19.21
CA ARG A 612 -16.69 -11.72 -17.84
C ARG A 612 -15.23 -11.30 -17.71
N TYR A 613 -14.31 -12.06 -18.32
CA TYR A 613 -12.88 -11.74 -18.37
C TYR A 613 -12.64 -10.40 -19.06
N ARG A 614 -13.23 -10.16 -20.25
CA ARG A 614 -13.11 -8.88 -20.95
C ARG A 614 -13.69 -7.71 -20.17
N THR A 615 -14.79 -7.92 -19.43
CA THR A 615 -15.43 -6.88 -18.61
C THR A 615 -14.52 -6.46 -17.45
N LEU A 616 -13.98 -7.43 -16.70
CA LEU A 616 -13.08 -7.17 -15.59
C LEU A 616 -11.75 -6.59 -16.08
N GLN A 617 -11.20 -7.10 -17.18
CA GLN A 617 -10.05 -6.52 -17.85
C GLN A 617 -10.29 -5.05 -18.21
N ALA A 618 -11.43 -4.72 -18.82
CA ALA A 618 -11.73 -3.34 -19.21
C ALA A 618 -11.85 -2.39 -18.01
N GLU A 619 -12.32 -2.89 -16.85
CA GLU A 619 -12.38 -2.10 -15.61
C GLU A 619 -10.99 -1.91 -14.98
N LEU A 620 -10.11 -2.91 -15.05
CA LEU A 620 -8.72 -2.82 -14.58
C LEU A 620 -7.84 -1.95 -15.50
N ASP A 621 -8.08 -1.99 -16.80
CA ASP A 621 -7.44 -1.13 -17.81
C ASP A 621 -7.98 0.32 -17.76
N ARG A 622 -9.09 0.59 -17.05
CA ARG A 622 -9.73 1.91 -16.98
C ARG A 622 -8.90 2.86 -16.11
N ARG A 623 -8.28 3.88 -16.71
CA ARG A 623 -7.64 4.99 -15.98
C ARG A 623 -8.67 5.79 -15.17
N ALA A 624 -8.25 6.31 -14.02
CA ALA A 624 -8.83 7.53 -13.47
C ALA A 624 -8.43 8.69 -14.40
N GLU A 625 -9.39 9.39 -15.03
CA GLU A 625 -9.05 10.54 -15.87
C GLU A 625 -8.47 11.68 -15.02
N PRO A 626 -7.21 12.12 -15.26
CA PRO A 626 -6.65 13.24 -14.52
C PRO A 626 -7.41 14.52 -14.89
N GLY A 627 -8.00 15.18 -13.89
CA GLY A 627 -8.54 16.54 -14.02
C GLY A 627 -10.01 16.67 -14.40
N ARG A 628 -10.81 15.59 -14.41
CA ARG A 628 -12.28 15.65 -14.58
C ARG A 628 -13.10 14.99 -13.47
N ALA A 629 -12.47 14.21 -12.60
CA ALA A 629 -13.15 13.63 -11.46
C ALA A 629 -13.39 14.68 -10.38
N THR A 630 -14.64 14.90 -10.00
CA THR A 630 -14.95 15.40 -8.66
C THR A 630 -14.40 14.41 -7.63
N ASP A 631 -13.94 14.85 -6.45
CA ASP A 631 -13.32 14.03 -5.41
C ASP A 631 -14.05 12.68 -5.13
N MET A 632 -15.40 12.67 -5.06
CA MET A 632 -16.22 11.44 -4.97
C MET A 632 -16.06 10.42 -6.11
N GLN A 633 -15.72 10.85 -7.33
CA GLN A 633 -15.44 9.96 -8.47
C GLN A 633 -14.07 9.28 -8.35
N SER A 634 -13.11 9.90 -7.65
CA SER A 634 -11.81 9.30 -7.35
C SER A 634 -12.00 8.09 -6.43
N GLN A 635 -12.71 8.30 -5.33
CA GLN A 635 -12.97 7.27 -4.33
C GLN A 635 -13.71 6.04 -4.90
N ALA A 636 -14.83 6.29 -5.58
CA ALA A 636 -15.61 5.23 -6.19
C ALA A 636 -14.82 4.52 -7.32
N SER A 637 -13.80 5.14 -7.89
CA SER A 637 -12.93 4.51 -8.90
C SER A 637 -11.90 3.58 -8.26
N ILE A 638 -11.30 3.97 -7.13
CA ILE A 638 -10.34 3.15 -6.37
C ILE A 638 -11.03 1.87 -5.88
N ASN A 639 -12.19 1.99 -5.23
CA ASN A 639 -12.93 0.83 -4.71
C ASN A 639 -13.33 -0.16 -5.81
N ARG A 640 -13.82 0.35 -6.96
CA ARG A 640 -14.17 -0.49 -8.11
C ARG A 640 -12.98 -1.24 -8.68
N ARG A 641 -11.80 -0.62 -8.67
CA ARG A 641 -10.56 -1.23 -9.16
C ARG A 641 -10.12 -2.40 -8.26
N HIS A 642 -10.19 -2.23 -6.93
CA HIS A 642 -9.90 -3.32 -5.98
C HIS A 642 -10.90 -4.47 -6.11
N ALA A 643 -12.20 -4.18 -6.23
CA ALA A 643 -13.23 -5.20 -6.46
C ALA A 643 -12.99 -5.98 -7.77
N ALA A 644 -12.71 -5.26 -8.86
CA ALA A 644 -12.39 -5.88 -10.15
C ALA A 644 -11.12 -6.76 -10.09
N ALA A 645 -10.10 -6.33 -9.34
CA ALA A 645 -8.85 -7.07 -9.17
C ALA A 645 -9.06 -8.41 -8.48
N LYS A 646 -9.86 -8.42 -7.40
CA LYS A 646 -10.25 -9.64 -6.70
C LYS A 646 -11.02 -10.59 -7.60
N GLU A 647 -12.10 -10.10 -8.23
CA GLU A 647 -12.90 -10.91 -9.15
C GLU A 647 -12.08 -11.47 -10.32
N PHE A 648 -11.07 -10.73 -10.78
CA PHE A 648 -10.19 -11.17 -11.86
C PHE A 648 -9.28 -12.33 -11.42
N THR A 649 -8.74 -12.28 -10.20
CA THR A 649 -7.97 -13.39 -9.60
C THR A 649 -8.81 -14.65 -9.48
N ASP A 650 -10.03 -14.53 -8.94
CA ASP A 650 -10.94 -15.65 -8.78
C ASP A 650 -11.35 -16.26 -10.12
N LEU A 651 -11.66 -15.40 -11.10
CA LEU A 651 -11.99 -15.84 -12.46
C LEU A 651 -10.82 -16.56 -13.15
N ALA A 652 -9.59 -16.09 -12.95
CA ALA A 652 -8.40 -16.75 -13.47
C ALA A 652 -8.24 -18.17 -12.90
N ALA A 653 -8.49 -18.34 -11.60
CA ALA A 653 -8.49 -19.65 -10.95
C ALA A 653 -9.62 -20.55 -11.47
N GLU A 654 -10.82 -19.99 -11.69
CA GLU A 654 -11.96 -20.71 -12.28
C GLU A 654 -11.62 -21.23 -13.69
N ILE A 655 -11.01 -20.39 -14.54
CA ILE A 655 -10.62 -20.76 -15.91
C ILE A 655 -9.60 -21.90 -15.92
N ARG A 656 -8.63 -21.89 -14.99
CA ARG A 656 -7.59 -22.94 -14.87
C ARG A 656 -8.14 -24.31 -14.50
N MET A 657 -9.35 -24.39 -13.96
CA MET A 657 -10.01 -25.68 -13.67
C MET A 657 -10.67 -26.31 -14.90
N LEU A 658 -10.68 -25.63 -16.05
CA LEU A 658 -11.25 -26.15 -17.29
C LEU A 658 -10.24 -27.01 -18.06
N PRO A 659 -10.65 -28.15 -18.65
CA PRO A 659 -9.78 -28.96 -19.49
C PRO A 659 -9.24 -28.17 -20.69
N GLY A 660 -7.92 -28.18 -20.90
CA GLY A 660 -7.26 -27.44 -21.97
C GLY A 660 -6.88 -25.99 -21.63
N PHE A 661 -7.25 -25.51 -20.43
CA PHE A 661 -6.91 -24.18 -19.91
C PHE A 661 -6.09 -24.25 -18.62
N GLU A 662 -5.52 -25.41 -18.27
CA GLU A 662 -4.78 -25.64 -17.03
C GLU A 662 -3.58 -24.67 -16.90
N ASP A 663 -2.95 -24.35 -18.03
CA ASP A 663 -1.82 -23.43 -18.13
C ASP A 663 -2.23 -21.96 -18.38
N PHE A 664 -3.51 -21.62 -18.23
CA PHE A 664 -4.01 -20.26 -18.49
C PHE A 664 -3.29 -19.25 -17.59
N MET A 665 -2.52 -18.34 -18.21
CA MET A 665 -1.66 -17.36 -17.53
C MET A 665 -0.61 -17.99 -16.58
N LEU A 666 -0.13 -19.21 -16.88
CA LEU A 666 1.00 -19.85 -16.17
C LEU A 666 2.27 -19.84 -17.02
N SER A 667 3.39 -20.26 -16.42
CA SER A 667 4.70 -20.36 -17.07
C SER A 667 4.71 -21.36 -18.22
N HIS A 668 5.52 -21.07 -19.24
CA HIS A 668 5.64 -21.90 -20.45
C HIS A 668 6.26 -23.26 -20.15
N THR A 669 5.80 -24.28 -20.87
CA THR A 669 6.33 -25.64 -20.78
C THR A 669 7.76 -25.72 -21.35
N LYS A 670 8.49 -26.78 -20.99
CA LYS A 670 9.83 -27.05 -21.54
C LYS A 670 9.84 -27.04 -23.07
N ASP A 671 8.81 -27.61 -23.70
CA ASP A 671 8.73 -27.72 -25.16
C ASP A 671 8.52 -26.35 -25.81
N GLU A 672 7.74 -25.47 -25.19
CA GLU A 672 7.57 -24.09 -25.64
C GLU A 672 8.85 -23.26 -25.49
N ILE A 673 9.56 -23.41 -24.37
CA ILE A 673 10.86 -22.75 -24.13
C ILE A 673 11.89 -23.19 -25.19
N CYS A 674 12.01 -24.50 -25.43
CA CYS A 674 12.92 -25.01 -26.45
C CYS A 674 12.47 -24.59 -27.87
N GLY A 675 11.15 -24.55 -28.14
CA GLY A 675 10.57 -24.04 -29.38
C GLY A 675 10.91 -22.57 -29.66
N ALA A 676 11.20 -21.78 -28.62
CA ALA A 676 11.75 -20.42 -28.77
C ALA A 676 13.10 -20.38 -29.50
N SER A 677 13.75 -21.52 -29.78
CA SER A 677 14.98 -21.58 -30.56
C SER A 677 14.80 -22.00 -32.04
N GLU A 678 13.57 -22.15 -32.52
CA GLU A 678 13.26 -22.57 -33.91
C GLU A 678 13.97 -21.72 -34.99
N ARG A 679 14.10 -20.41 -34.77
CA ARG A 679 14.74 -19.48 -35.72
C ARG A 679 16.22 -19.23 -35.45
N GLY A 680 16.79 -19.91 -34.45
CA GLY A 680 18.17 -19.75 -33.97
C GLY A 680 18.24 -19.79 -32.45
N PRO A 681 19.44 -20.04 -31.87
CA PRO A 681 19.60 -20.22 -30.44
C PRO A 681 19.24 -18.95 -29.65
N VAL A 682 18.65 -19.16 -28.47
CA VAL A 682 18.42 -18.11 -27.47
C VAL A 682 19.44 -18.29 -26.36
N VAL A 683 20.12 -17.22 -25.99
CA VAL A 683 21.18 -17.21 -25.00
C VAL A 683 20.77 -16.26 -23.87
N VAL A 684 20.53 -16.82 -22.69
CA VAL A 684 20.32 -16.04 -21.46
C VAL A 684 21.64 -15.94 -20.72
N ILE A 685 22.11 -14.73 -20.43
CA ILE A 685 23.38 -14.49 -19.75
C ILE A 685 23.07 -13.99 -18.35
N ASN A 686 23.23 -14.89 -17.39
CA ASN A 686 22.94 -14.65 -15.98
C ASN A 686 24.19 -14.17 -15.24
N VAL A 687 24.05 -13.09 -14.49
CA VAL A 687 25.07 -12.56 -13.58
C VAL A 687 24.53 -12.50 -12.17
N SER A 688 25.31 -13.04 -11.22
CA SER A 688 24.99 -13.12 -9.81
C SER A 688 26.30 -13.09 -9.01
N ARG A 689 26.21 -12.72 -7.73
CA ARG A 689 27.33 -12.80 -6.77
C ARG A 689 27.80 -14.23 -6.53
N LEU A 690 26.93 -15.23 -6.71
CA LEU A 690 27.26 -16.64 -6.51
C LEU A 690 28.06 -17.22 -7.68
N ARG A 691 27.57 -17.04 -8.91
CA ARG A 691 28.21 -17.48 -10.16
C ARG A 691 27.60 -16.79 -11.37
N CYS A 692 28.38 -16.67 -12.44
CA CYS A 692 27.95 -16.14 -13.73
C CYS A 692 27.92 -17.24 -14.80
N ASP A 693 26.85 -17.30 -15.58
CA ASP A 693 26.58 -18.39 -16.52
C ASP A 693 25.85 -17.93 -17.78
N ALA A 694 26.05 -18.64 -18.89
CA ALA A 694 25.22 -18.54 -20.08
C ALA A 694 24.35 -19.80 -20.22
N LEU A 695 23.03 -19.62 -20.25
CA LEU A 695 22.05 -20.65 -20.53
C LEU A 695 21.73 -20.65 -22.03
N LEU A 696 22.17 -21.70 -22.71
CA LEU A 696 22.06 -21.89 -24.16
C LEU A 696 20.82 -22.73 -24.46
N VAL A 697 19.80 -22.10 -25.03
CA VAL A 697 18.54 -22.76 -25.43
C VAL A 697 18.63 -23.20 -26.88
N SER A 698 18.35 -24.48 -27.12
CA SER A 698 18.31 -25.11 -28.45
C SER A 698 17.08 -26.00 -28.56
N GLU A 699 16.75 -26.47 -29.78
CA GLU A 699 15.44 -27.10 -30.09
C GLU A 699 14.99 -28.20 -29.13
N ASN A 700 15.92 -28.93 -28.49
CA ASN A 700 15.60 -30.06 -27.63
C ASN A 700 16.21 -30.00 -26.22
N GLN A 701 16.99 -28.96 -25.89
CA GLN A 701 17.74 -28.91 -24.63
C GLN A 701 18.15 -27.50 -24.24
N VAL A 702 18.37 -27.32 -22.94
CA VAL A 702 19.04 -26.14 -22.36
C VAL A 702 20.35 -26.59 -21.75
N ARG A 703 21.44 -25.89 -22.06
CA ARG A 703 22.79 -26.16 -21.54
C ARG A 703 23.30 -24.95 -20.78
N ALA A 704 24.01 -25.16 -19.67
CA ALA A 704 24.71 -24.09 -18.98
C ALA A 704 26.19 -24.07 -19.42
N LEU A 705 26.74 -22.87 -19.61
CA LEU A 705 28.14 -22.60 -19.81
C LEU A 705 28.60 -21.65 -18.69
N ALA A 706 29.48 -22.12 -17.82
CA ALA A 706 30.06 -21.28 -16.78
C ALA A 706 30.96 -20.20 -17.39
N LEU A 707 30.86 -18.98 -16.87
CA LEU A 707 31.65 -17.82 -17.28
C LEU A 707 32.53 -17.36 -16.11
N PRO A 708 33.61 -18.07 -15.76
CA PRO A 708 34.42 -17.77 -14.58
C PRO A 708 35.31 -16.51 -14.73
N SER A 709 35.40 -15.97 -15.95
CA SER A 709 36.21 -14.79 -16.26
C SER A 709 35.46 -13.47 -16.01
N ILE A 710 34.29 -13.53 -15.39
CA ILE A 710 33.48 -12.38 -15.00
C ILE A 710 32.98 -12.58 -13.58
N SER A 711 33.07 -11.54 -12.77
CA SER A 711 32.41 -11.46 -11.47
C SER A 711 31.44 -10.28 -11.44
N PHE A 712 30.48 -10.33 -10.51
CA PHE A 712 29.51 -9.25 -10.34
C PHE A 712 30.20 -7.95 -9.89
N GLU A 713 31.21 -8.03 -9.02
CA GLU A 713 31.97 -6.85 -8.57
C GLU A 713 32.80 -6.23 -9.71
N GLU A 714 33.36 -7.05 -10.60
CA GLU A 714 34.09 -6.54 -11.76
C GLU A 714 33.16 -5.79 -12.73
N LEU A 715 31.91 -6.27 -12.86
CA LEU A 715 30.87 -5.62 -13.65
C LEU A 715 30.52 -4.24 -13.10
N GLU A 716 30.23 -4.13 -11.80
CA GLU A 716 29.92 -2.85 -11.13
C GLU A 716 31.06 -1.83 -11.28
N LEU A 717 32.31 -2.29 -11.24
CA LEU A 717 33.47 -1.40 -11.40
C LEU A 717 33.69 -0.93 -12.85
N LYS A 718 33.42 -1.79 -13.84
CA LYS A 718 33.69 -1.52 -15.27
C LYS A 718 32.57 -0.81 -16.00
N ILE A 719 31.31 -1.10 -15.65
CA ILE A 719 30.14 -0.52 -16.31
C ILE A 719 29.88 0.86 -15.70
N LYS A 720 30.28 1.90 -16.43
CA LYS A 720 29.97 3.30 -16.12
C LYS A 720 29.35 3.94 -17.36
N PRO A 721 28.51 4.97 -17.23
CA PRO A 721 27.83 5.59 -18.38
C PRO A 721 28.77 5.99 -19.53
N TRP A 722 30.00 6.44 -19.22
CA TRP A 722 31.01 6.83 -20.20
C TRP A 722 31.90 5.68 -20.72
N THR A 723 31.79 4.46 -20.18
CA THR A 723 32.61 3.31 -20.58
C THR A 723 31.87 2.27 -21.41
N LEU A 724 30.55 2.41 -21.62
CA LEU A 724 29.66 1.38 -22.19
C LEU A 724 30.10 0.81 -23.55
N ALA A 725 30.75 1.61 -24.40
CA ALA A 725 31.17 1.19 -25.73
C ALA A 725 32.61 1.62 -26.09
N THR A 726 33.50 1.68 -25.10
CA THR A 726 34.93 1.88 -25.40
C THR A 726 35.50 0.63 -26.08
N PRO A 727 36.51 0.76 -26.96
CA PRO A 727 37.18 -0.41 -27.54
C PRO A 727 37.62 -1.44 -26.48
N GLN A 728 38.10 -0.98 -25.33
CA GLN A 728 38.51 -1.85 -24.22
C GLN A 728 37.34 -2.64 -23.64
N THR A 729 36.17 -2.01 -23.47
CA THR A 729 34.95 -2.69 -23.00
C THR A 729 34.48 -3.73 -24.02
N LEU A 730 34.51 -3.40 -25.33
CA LEU A 730 34.10 -4.33 -26.39
C LEU A 730 35.04 -5.53 -26.54
N GLU A 731 36.35 -5.32 -26.38
CA GLU A 731 37.37 -6.38 -26.37
C GLU A 731 37.23 -7.26 -25.13
N TRP A 732 37.01 -6.66 -23.95
CA TRP A 732 36.73 -7.40 -22.72
C TRP A 732 35.47 -8.27 -22.85
N LEU A 733 34.34 -7.69 -23.29
CA LEU A 733 33.08 -8.43 -23.52
C LEU A 733 33.26 -9.60 -24.49
N TRP A 734 34.11 -9.40 -25.50
CA TRP A 734 34.45 -10.44 -26.45
C TRP A 734 35.17 -11.60 -25.79
N ASP A 735 36.24 -11.33 -25.04
CA ASP A 735 37.06 -12.35 -24.43
C ASP A 735 36.34 -13.09 -23.29
N THR A 736 35.59 -12.37 -22.46
CA THR A 736 35.02 -12.92 -21.22
C THR A 736 33.66 -13.58 -21.43
N ILE A 737 32.83 -13.07 -22.34
CA ILE A 737 31.44 -13.54 -22.51
C ILE A 737 31.19 -14.08 -23.92
N MET A 738 31.41 -13.27 -24.96
CA MET A 738 30.85 -13.55 -26.29
C MET A 738 31.62 -14.65 -27.05
N SER A 739 32.96 -14.62 -27.03
CA SER A 739 33.78 -15.64 -27.69
C SER A 739 33.54 -17.05 -27.12
N PRO A 740 33.55 -17.26 -25.78
CA PRO A 740 33.19 -18.56 -25.19
C PRO A 740 31.82 -19.09 -25.62
N ILE A 741 30.80 -18.23 -25.63
CA ILE A 741 29.44 -18.60 -26.04
C ILE A 741 29.40 -18.97 -27.53
N LEU A 742 29.93 -18.11 -28.40
CA LEU A 742 29.92 -18.34 -29.84
C LEU A 742 30.71 -19.60 -30.24
N ASN A 743 31.84 -19.86 -29.57
CA ASN A 743 32.63 -21.07 -29.77
C ASN A 743 31.84 -22.33 -29.38
N THR A 744 31.07 -22.26 -28.28
CA THR A 744 30.21 -23.37 -27.81
C THR A 744 29.04 -23.62 -28.76
N LEU A 745 28.47 -22.56 -29.36
CA LEU A 745 27.42 -22.65 -30.39
C LEU A 745 27.96 -23.08 -31.76
N GLY A 746 29.29 -23.09 -31.94
CA GLY A 746 29.96 -23.46 -33.20
C GLY A 746 30.15 -22.30 -34.19
N PHE A 747 29.77 -21.07 -33.83
CA PHE A 747 29.93 -19.86 -34.65
C PHE A 747 31.34 -19.28 -34.46
N THR A 748 32.34 -19.98 -35.03
CA THR A 748 33.77 -19.64 -34.85
C THR A 748 34.36 -18.77 -35.95
N LYS A 749 33.69 -18.66 -37.10
CA LYS A 749 34.15 -17.94 -38.30
C LYS A 749 32.99 -17.23 -38.99
N PRO A 750 33.26 -16.22 -39.84
CA PRO A 750 32.23 -15.61 -40.67
C PRO A 750 31.52 -16.63 -41.57
N PRO A 751 30.22 -16.46 -41.83
CA PRO A 751 29.48 -17.35 -42.71
C PRO A 751 30.02 -17.27 -44.14
N LEU A 752 30.13 -18.44 -44.81
CA LEU A 752 30.63 -18.55 -46.19
C LEU A 752 29.55 -18.17 -47.25
N THR A 753 28.31 -17.99 -46.80
CA THR A 753 27.14 -17.70 -47.64
C THR A 753 26.38 -16.52 -47.04
N ASP A 754 25.53 -15.88 -47.83
CA ASP A 754 24.63 -14.80 -47.35
C ASP A 754 23.56 -15.27 -46.34
N LYS A 755 23.54 -16.55 -45.97
CA LYS A 755 22.74 -17.07 -44.85
C LYS A 755 23.52 -16.92 -43.55
N TRP A 756 23.17 -15.89 -42.80
CA TRP A 756 23.75 -15.61 -41.49
C TRP A 756 23.01 -16.36 -40.38
N PRO A 757 23.72 -16.98 -39.42
CA PRO A 757 23.10 -17.49 -38.20
C PRO A 757 22.58 -16.32 -37.36
N HIS A 758 21.45 -16.52 -36.68
CA HIS A 758 20.79 -15.51 -35.85
C HIS A 758 20.81 -15.98 -34.39
N VAL A 759 21.23 -15.11 -33.48
CA VAL A 759 21.23 -15.36 -32.04
C VAL A 759 20.39 -14.31 -31.32
N TRP A 760 19.56 -14.75 -30.36
CA TRP A 760 18.84 -13.88 -29.44
C TRP A 760 19.55 -13.82 -28.09
N TRP A 761 19.82 -12.60 -27.62
CA TRP A 761 20.51 -12.33 -26.37
C TRP A 761 19.53 -11.82 -25.32
N ILE A 762 19.53 -12.45 -24.15
CA ILE A 762 18.75 -12.04 -22.99
C ILE A 762 19.73 -11.78 -21.84
N PRO A 763 20.20 -10.53 -21.67
CA PRO A 763 21.02 -10.15 -20.52
C PRO A 763 20.22 -10.08 -19.21
N THR A 764 20.89 -10.31 -18.08
CA THR A 764 20.37 -9.99 -16.73
C THR A 764 21.23 -8.94 -16.03
N GLY A 765 20.67 -8.27 -15.02
CA GLY A 765 21.38 -7.29 -14.20
C GLY A 765 22.06 -6.17 -15.01
N PRO A 766 23.25 -5.69 -14.60
CA PRO A 766 23.96 -4.60 -15.28
C PRO A 766 24.28 -4.85 -16.77
N LEU A 767 24.28 -6.10 -17.22
CA LEU A 767 24.58 -6.45 -18.61
C LEU A 767 23.52 -5.94 -19.60
N VAL A 768 22.31 -5.60 -19.14
CA VAL A 768 21.25 -5.06 -20.01
C VAL A 768 21.67 -3.78 -20.73
N GLN A 769 22.67 -3.07 -20.22
CA GLN A 769 23.19 -1.82 -20.77
C GLN A 769 24.24 -2.03 -21.88
N LEU A 770 24.75 -3.26 -22.09
CA LEU A 770 25.94 -3.49 -22.91
C LEU A 770 25.64 -3.97 -24.34
N PRO A 771 26.40 -3.47 -25.34
CA PRO A 771 26.19 -3.79 -26.74
C PRO A 771 26.86 -5.11 -27.13
N PHE A 772 26.33 -6.25 -26.69
CA PHE A 772 26.83 -7.59 -27.05
C PHE A 772 27.09 -7.79 -28.55
N HIS A 773 26.20 -7.29 -29.42
CA HIS A 773 26.37 -7.37 -30.86
C HIS A 773 27.64 -6.67 -31.38
N ALA A 774 28.16 -5.69 -30.64
CA ALA A 774 29.36 -4.93 -30.97
C ALA A 774 30.62 -5.44 -30.26
N ALA A 775 30.54 -6.47 -29.40
CA ALA A 775 31.73 -7.02 -28.75
C ALA A 775 32.72 -7.58 -29.79
N GLY A 776 33.99 -7.19 -29.68
CA GLY A 776 35.05 -7.66 -30.57
C GLY A 776 36.24 -6.72 -30.74
N TYR A 777 37.24 -7.22 -31.45
CA TYR A 777 38.46 -6.51 -31.81
C TYR A 777 38.29 -5.71 -33.11
N HIS A 778 37.85 -4.45 -33.00
CA HIS A 778 37.61 -3.59 -34.18
C HIS A 778 38.84 -2.82 -34.67
N SER A 779 39.88 -2.73 -33.84
CA SER A 779 41.12 -2.01 -34.18
C SER A 779 42.13 -2.86 -34.97
N GLN A 780 41.90 -4.17 -35.05
CA GLN A 780 42.80 -5.14 -35.69
C GLN A 780 42.18 -5.62 -37.02
N GLN A 781 43.01 -5.97 -38.00
CA GLN A 781 42.50 -6.63 -39.21
C GLN A 781 42.13 -8.08 -38.85
N GLY A 782 40.84 -8.34 -38.60
CA GLY A 782 40.34 -9.64 -38.19
C GLY A 782 38.82 -9.76 -38.31
N SER A 783 38.28 -10.95 -37.98
CA SER A 783 36.84 -11.25 -37.91
C SER A 783 36.44 -11.72 -36.50
N GLU A 784 37.14 -11.17 -35.51
CA GLU A 784 36.97 -11.47 -34.09
C GLU A 784 36.01 -10.47 -33.46
N ALA A 785 34.78 -10.46 -33.98
CA ALA A 785 33.68 -9.72 -33.40
C ALA A 785 32.37 -10.49 -33.60
N VAL A 786 31.39 -10.25 -32.72
CA VAL A 786 30.06 -10.87 -32.81
C VAL A 786 29.41 -10.53 -34.15
N LEU A 787 29.53 -9.26 -34.55
CA LEU A 787 29.01 -8.72 -35.80
C LEU A 787 29.58 -9.42 -37.06
N ASP A 788 30.74 -10.07 -36.98
CA ASP A 788 31.31 -10.82 -38.10
C ASP A 788 30.81 -12.26 -38.20
N ARG A 789 30.06 -12.74 -37.20
CA ARG A 789 29.71 -14.16 -37.08
C ARG A 789 28.20 -14.42 -37.06
N VAL A 790 27.42 -13.54 -36.45
CA VAL A 790 25.98 -13.74 -36.23
C VAL A 790 25.19 -12.44 -36.40
N ILE A 791 23.92 -12.56 -36.81
CA ILE A 791 22.92 -11.51 -36.62
C ILE A 791 22.45 -11.56 -35.17
N SER A 792 22.40 -10.39 -34.52
CA SER A 792 22.04 -10.26 -33.11
C SER A 792 20.66 -9.65 -32.95
N SER A 793 19.89 -10.19 -32.03
CA SER A 793 18.65 -9.56 -31.54
C SER A 793 18.58 -9.72 -30.03
N TYR A 794 17.84 -8.84 -29.37
CA TYR A 794 17.74 -8.81 -27.93
C TYR A 794 16.31 -9.15 -27.50
N GLY A 795 16.18 -9.68 -26.29
CA GLY A 795 14.90 -9.92 -25.65
C GLY A 795 15.01 -9.63 -24.15
N SER A 796 13.88 -9.25 -23.54
CA SER A 796 13.78 -9.11 -22.09
C SER A 796 13.51 -10.45 -21.38
N SER A 797 12.88 -11.41 -22.07
CA SER A 797 12.61 -12.77 -21.58
C SER A 797 12.36 -13.74 -22.73
N ILE A 798 12.47 -15.04 -22.47
CA ILE A 798 12.11 -16.08 -23.44
C ILE A 798 10.62 -16.01 -23.73
N ARG A 799 9.81 -15.76 -22.69
CA ARG A 799 8.37 -15.54 -22.82
C ARG A 799 8.01 -14.53 -23.90
N ASN A 800 8.73 -13.42 -23.98
CA ASN A 800 8.51 -12.39 -25.00
C ASN A 800 8.87 -12.86 -26.42
N ILE A 801 9.90 -13.69 -26.57
CA ILE A 801 10.27 -14.29 -27.86
C ILE A 801 9.20 -15.28 -28.33
N ILE A 802 8.75 -16.18 -27.45
CA ILE A 802 7.69 -17.16 -27.76
C ILE A 802 6.42 -16.42 -28.23
N ARG A 803 6.01 -15.40 -27.48
CA ARG A 803 4.82 -14.60 -27.79
C ARG A 803 4.93 -13.87 -29.12
N GLY A 804 6.01 -13.12 -29.35
CA GLY A 804 6.19 -12.42 -30.64
C GLY A 804 6.15 -13.37 -31.84
N ARG A 805 6.58 -14.63 -31.66
CA ARG A 805 6.51 -15.67 -32.70
C ARG A 805 5.09 -16.21 -32.90
N ARG A 806 4.28 -16.31 -31.85
CA ARG A 806 2.84 -16.65 -31.98
C ARG A 806 2.07 -15.55 -32.70
N ASP A 807 2.27 -14.30 -32.29
CA ASP A 807 1.57 -13.13 -32.83
C ASP A 807 1.95 -12.84 -34.29
N SER A 808 3.06 -13.41 -34.78
CA SER A 808 3.46 -13.39 -36.19
C SER A 808 2.37 -13.81 -37.17
N SER A 809 1.49 -14.71 -36.73
CA SER A 809 0.39 -15.26 -37.52
C SER A 809 -0.81 -14.31 -37.65
N GLN A 810 -0.90 -13.29 -36.79
CA GLN A 810 -2.02 -12.33 -36.68
C GLN A 810 -1.65 -10.90 -37.15
N SER A 811 -0.59 -10.74 -37.94
CA SER A 811 -0.06 -9.42 -38.36
C SER A 811 -1.12 -8.43 -38.88
N SER A 812 -1.01 -7.17 -38.44
CA SER A 812 -1.84 -6.05 -38.90
C SER A 812 -1.93 -5.97 -40.42
N ARG A 813 -3.17 -5.93 -40.93
CA ARG A 813 -3.47 -5.61 -42.34
C ARG A 813 -3.35 -4.12 -42.68
N SER A 814 -2.88 -3.30 -41.75
CA SER A 814 -2.70 -1.88 -42.03
C SER A 814 -1.58 -1.68 -43.04
N ASP A 815 -1.80 -0.77 -43.98
CA ASP A 815 -0.78 -0.30 -44.92
C ASP A 815 -0.25 1.09 -44.53
N GLN A 816 -0.49 1.56 -43.30
CA GLN A 816 -0.11 2.90 -42.86
C GLN A 816 1.28 2.93 -42.23
N ALA A 817 2.08 3.95 -42.54
CA ALA A 817 3.34 4.24 -41.87
C ALA A 817 3.27 5.63 -41.23
N LEU A 818 3.39 5.68 -39.90
CA LEU A 818 3.41 6.90 -39.12
C LEU A 818 4.84 7.42 -39.01
N LEU A 819 5.12 8.59 -39.60
CA LEU A 819 6.45 9.18 -39.66
C LEU A 819 6.46 10.50 -38.90
N VAL A 820 7.36 10.63 -37.91
CA VAL A 820 7.47 11.82 -37.05
C VAL A 820 8.92 12.31 -37.07
N ALA A 821 9.12 13.56 -37.49
CA ALA A 821 10.40 14.28 -37.42
C ALA A 821 10.30 15.47 -36.48
N MET A 822 11.27 15.57 -35.56
CA MET A 822 11.44 16.65 -34.59
C MET A 822 12.77 17.38 -34.82
N GLU A 823 12.82 18.26 -35.83
CA GLU A 823 14.01 19.11 -36.08
C GLU A 823 14.22 20.14 -34.95
N HIS A 824 13.14 20.75 -34.46
CA HIS A 824 13.16 21.71 -33.36
C HIS A 824 12.33 21.17 -32.19
N THR A 825 13.02 20.80 -31.11
CA THR A 825 12.37 20.41 -29.85
C THR A 825 12.54 21.56 -28.85
N PRO A 826 11.47 22.05 -28.20
CA PRO A 826 11.58 23.13 -27.21
C PRO A 826 12.61 22.81 -26.13
N GLY A 827 13.51 23.74 -25.83
CA GLY A 827 14.53 23.60 -24.78
C GLY A 827 15.79 22.80 -25.15
N HIS A 828 15.85 22.22 -26.36
CA HIS A 828 16.92 21.31 -26.79
C HIS A 828 17.62 21.77 -28.08
N ASP A 829 18.76 21.13 -28.37
CA ASP A 829 19.53 21.38 -29.59
C ASP A 829 18.74 21.01 -30.86
N THR A 830 19.07 21.67 -31.97
CA THR A 830 18.40 21.42 -33.26
C THR A 830 18.96 20.17 -33.95
N LEU A 831 18.08 19.31 -34.47
CA LEU A 831 18.42 18.11 -35.25
C LEU A 831 18.24 18.37 -36.75
N SER A 832 19.28 18.95 -37.36
CA SER A 832 19.25 19.43 -38.74
C SER A 832 18.95 18.34 -39.79
N PHE A 833 19.14 17.06 -39.45
CA PHE A 833 18.93 15.95 -40.37
C PHE A 833 17.63 15.16 -40.12
N ALA A 834 16.87 15.48 -39.06
CA ALA A 834 15.65 14.73 -38.72
C ALA A 834 14.58 14.78 -39.83
N ASN A 835 14.38 15.94 -40.46
CA ASN A 835 13.47 16.08 -41.59
C ASN A 835 13.99 15.34 -42.84
N GLU A 836 15.31 15.41 -43.11
CA GLU A 836 15.91 14.68 -44.24
C GLU A 836 15.75 13.16 -44.07
N GLU A 837 15.89 12.64 -42.85
CA GLU A 837 15.65 11.24 -42.53
C GLU A 837 14.23 10.85 -42.91
N VAL A 838 13.22 11.55 -42.37
CA VAL A 838 11.82 11.23 -42.64
C VAL A 838 11.43 11.38 -44.10
N ASP A 839 11.94 12.40 -44.81
CA ASP A 839 11.69 12.58 -46.24
C ASP A 839 12.22 11.39 -47.07
N PHE A 840 13.41 10.89 -46.71
CA PHE A 840 13.94 9.69 -47.36
C PHE A 840 13.09 8.46 -47.02
N ILE A 841 12.74 8.26 -45.76
CA ILE A 841 11.93 7.12 -45.33
C ILE A 841 10.54 7.15 -45.96
N ASP A 842 9.90 8.33 -46.13
CA ASP A 842 8.64 8.49 -46.86
C ASP A 842 8.74 7.92 -48.28
N SER A 843 9.83 8.23 -49.00
CA SER A 843 10.06 7.70 -50.35
C SER A 843 10.19 6.17 -50.38
N MET A 844 10.85 5.58 -49.37
CA MET A 844 11.03 4.13 -49.25
C MET A 844 9.72 3.43 -48.90
N VAL A 845 8.98 3.96 -47.93
CA VAL A 845 7.67 3.47 -47.48
C VAL A 845 6.67 3.47 -48.63
N ARG A 846 6.60 4.55 -49.42
CA ARG A 846 5.76 4.61 -50.63
C ARG A 846 6.16 3.56 -51.65
N SER A 847 7.46 3.31 -51.82
CA SER A 847 7.99 2.28 -52.71
C SER A 847 7.64 0.85 -52.24
N MET A 848 7.36 0.66 -50.95
CA MET A 848 6.83 -0.58 -50.37
C MET A 848 5.29 -0.67 -50.43
N ASN A 849 4.61 0.25 -51.13
CA ASN A 849 3.16 0.38 -51.20
C ASN A 849 2.47 0.69 -49.86
N LEU A 850 3.15 1.37 -48.95
CA LEU A 850 2.57 1.86 -47.70
C LEU A 850 2.14 3.33 -47.82
N GLN A 851 1.04 3.69 -47.16
CA GLN A 851 0.56 5.06 -47.02
C GLN A 851 1.28 5.76 -45.87
N SER A 852 2.04 6.81 -46.16
CA SER A 852 2.64 7.65 -45.12
C SER A 852 1.64 8.61 -44.48
N ILE A 853 1.77 8.76 -43.17
CA ILE A 853 1.04 9.70 -42.33
C ILE A 853 2.08 10.50 -41.55
N ILE A 854 2.07 11.81 -41.73
CA ILE A 854 2.91 12.75 -40.97
C ILE A 854 1.96 13.57 -40.09
N PRO A 855 1.86 13.27 -38.79
CA PRO A 855 0.91 13.92 -37.89
C PRO A 855 1.47 15.27 -37.41
N THR A 856 0.62 16.06 -36.75
CA THR A 856 1.09 17.11 -35.83
C THR A 856 1.91 16.45 -34.72
N ARG A 857 3.06 17.01 -34.35
CA ARG A 857 3.99 16.37 -33.40
C ARG A 857 3.60 16.60 -31.94
N THR A 858 2.33 16.36 -31.63
CA THR A 858 1.78 16.40 -30.27
C THR A 858 1.47 14.98 -29.82
N LYS A 859 1.59 14.67 -28.52
CA LYS A 859 1.29 13.34 -27.98
C LYS A 859 -0.08 12.83 -28.42
N LYS A 860 -1.11 13.67 -28.30
CA LYS A 860 -2.49 13.36 -28.66
C LYS A 860 -2.65 12.85 -30.11
N GLU A 861 -2.02 13.51 -31.07
CA GLU A 861 -2.10 13.12 -32.49
C GLU A 861 -1.24 11.89 -32.79
N VAL A 862 -0.05 11.77 -32.19
CA VAL A 862 0.78 10.56 -32.35
C VAL A 862 0.06 9.33 -31.80
N MET A 863 -0.50 9.40 -30.60
CA MET A 863 -1.29 8.33 -29.97
C MET A 863 -2.54 7.96 -30.78
N ARG A 864 -3.13 8.91 -31.51
CA ARG A 864 -4.30 8.64 -32.35
C ARG A 864 -4.00 7.70 -33.52
N TYR A 865 -2.79 7.79 -34.10
CA TYR A 865 -2.41 6.98 -35.26
C TYR A 865 -1.62 5.72 -34.92
N LEU A 866 -0.92 5.69 -33.77
CA LEU A 866 -0.14 4.54 -33.31
C LEU A 866 -0.87 3.18 -33.44
N PRO A 867 -2.13 3.02 -32.97
CA PRO A 867 -2.83 1.73 -32.97
C PRO A 867 -3.12 1.16 -34.36
N ASN A 868 -3.08 2.00 -35.40
CA ASN A 868 -3.44 1.62 -36.76
C ASN A 868 -2.24 1.64 -37.71
N CYS A 869 -1.03 1.94 -37.25
CA CYS A 869 0.14 1.91 -38.12
C CYS A 869 0.70 0.48 -38.28
N LYS A 870 1.36 0.23 -39.41
CA LYS A 870 2.24 -0.92 -39.62
C LYS A 870 3.67 -0.57 -39.24
N ILE A 871 4.11 0.64 -39.59
CA ILE A 871 5.42 1.16 -39.25
C ILE A 871 5.24 2.46 -38.48
N PHE A 872 5.93 2.59 -37.35
CA PHE A 872 6.15 3.85 -36.66
C PHE A 872 7.63 4.21 -36.79
N HIS A 873 7.94 5.36 -37.35
CA HIS A 873 9.31 5.88 -37.42
C HIS A 873 9.35 7.24 -36.73
N PHE A 874 10.19 7.34 -35.70
CA PHE A 874 10.40 8.57 -34.95
C PHE A 874 11.85 9.02 -35.09
N ALA A 875 12.08 10.24 -35.58
CA ALA A 875 13.38 10.90 -35.64
C ALA A 875 13.36 12.15 -34.76
N GLY A 876 14.04 12.09 -33.61
CA GLY A 876 13.98 13.13 -32.60
C GLY A 876 14.81 12.83 -31.35
N HIS A 877 14.52 13.54 -30.27
CA HIS A 877 15.14 13.30 -28.96
C HIS A 877 14.35 12.26 -28.15
N GLY A 878 15.08 11.44 -27.41
CA GLY A 878 14.57 10.54 -26.38
C GLY A 878 15.17 10.92 -25.04
N LEU A 879 14.39 10.79 -23.97
CA LEU A 879 14.83 11.06 -22.62
C LEU A 879 14.63 9.81 -21.75
N ALA A 880 15.74 9.23 -21.30
CA ALA A 880 15.75 8.18 -20.27
C ALA A 880 15.82 8.83 -18.88
N HIS A 881 14.76 8.66 -18.09
CA HIS A 881 14.67 9.18 -16.73
C HIS A 881 15.61 8.41 -15.80
N ALA A 882 16.27 9.11 -14.87
CA ALA A 882 17.32 8.51 -14.03
C ALA A 882 16.76 7.56 -12.96
N GLU A 883 15.68 7.96 -12.30
CA GLU A 883 15.13 7.29 -11.11
C GLU A 883 13.81 6.57 -11.36
N ASP A 884 13.20 6.79 -12.53
CA ASP A 884 11.84 6.30 -12.81
C ASP A 884 11.67 5.99 -14.29
N PRO A 885 12.05 4.78 -14.73
CA PRO A 885 11.94 4.35 -16.11
C PRO A 885 10.58 4.58 -16.76
N SER A 886 9.47 4.55 -16.00
CA SER A 886 8.12 4.80 -16.51
C SER A 886 7.90 6.21 -17.06
N LYS A 887 8.69 7.19 -16.56
CA LYS A 887 8.67 8.60 -17.02
C LYS A 887 9.58 8.86 -18.23
N SER A 888 10.35 7.87 -18.67
CA SER A 888 11.15 7.98 -19.90
C SER A 888 10.23 8.24 -21.09
N CYS A 889 10.64 9.12 -22.01
CA CYS A 889 9.71 9.62 -23.04
C CYS A 889 10.38 9.97 -24.37
N LEU A 890 9.55 10.02 -25.41
CA LEU A 890 9.89 10.65 -26.69
C LEU A 890 9.48 12.13 -26.63
N LEU A 891 10.40 13.03 -27.01
CA LEU A 891 10.16 14.47 -26.92
C LEU A 891 9.43 14.98 -28.16
N LEU A 892 8.16 15.34 -27.96
CA LEU A 892 7.26 15.94 -28.93
C LEU A 892 7.16 17.47 -28.72
N GLU A 893 6.39 18.19 -29.53
CA GLU A 893 6.24 19.66 -29.40
C GLU A 893 5.64 20.07 -28.04
N ASP A 894 4.83 19.20 -27.42
CA ASP A 894 4.13 19.40 -26.15
C ASP A 894 4.80 18.72 -24.94
N TRP A 895 6.06 18.29 -25.06
CA TRP A 895 6.71 17.40 -24.08
C TRP A 895 6.79 17.94 -22.64
N GLU A 896 6.93 19.27 -22.46
CA GLU A 896 6.99 19.88 -21.12
C GLU A 896 5.67 19.75 -20.35
N GLN A 897 4.54 19.66 -21.07
CA GLN A 897 3.20 19.60 -20.49
C GLN A 897 2.62 18.18 -20.56
N ASP A 898 2.80 17.49 -21.67
CA ASP A 898 2.19 16.19 -21.95
C ASP A 898 3.09 15.34 -22.87
N SER A 899 4.19 14.81 -22.34
CA SER A 899 5.11 13.93 -23.07
C SER A 899 4.53 12.52 -23.30
N LEU A 900 4.97 11.88 -24.39
CA LEU A 900 4.68 10.47 -24.68
C LEU A 900 5.64 9.57 -23.88
N LYS A 901 5.17 9.07 -22.75
CA LYS A 901 5.99 8.32 -21.77
C LYS A 901 5.90 6.81 -21.97
N VAL A 902 6.84 6.08 -21.36
CA VAL A 902 6.79 4.63 -21.24
C VAL A 902 5.49 4.17 -20.58
N SER A 903 5.03 4.85 -19.53
CA SER A 903 3.76 4.54 -18.88
C SER A 903 2.55 4.63 -19.83
N ASP A 904 2.53 5.62 -20.74
CA ASP A 904 1.48 5.72 -21.75
C ASP A 904 1.49 4.53 -22.72
N LEU A 905 2.68 4.04 -23.10
CA LEU A 905 2.84 2.89 -23.99
C LEU A 905 2.48 1.57 -23.30
N LEU A 906 2.85 1.40 -22.03
CA LEU A 906 2.49 0.22 -21.25
C LEU A 906 0.98 0.08 -21.09
N ASP A 907 0.24 1.20 -21.06
CA ASP A 907 -1.22 1.21 -21.00
C ASP A 907 -1.89 0.93 -22.35
N MET A 908 -1.15 0.93 -23.46
CA MET A 908 -1.69 0.62 -24.78
C MET A 908 -1.72 -0.88 -25.04
N ASN A 909 -2.77 -1.35 -25.71
CA ASN A 909 -2.89 -2.72 -26.18
C ASN A 909 -3.18 -2.75 -27.69
N PHE A 910 -2.17 -3.07 -28.48
CA PHE A 910 -2.29 -3.16 -29.94
C PHE A 910 -2.50 -4.58 -30.46
N ARG A 911 -2.68 -5.60 -29.60
CA ARG A 911 -2.67 -7.01 -30.04
C ARG A 911 -3.63 -7.33 -31.19
N GLN A 912 -4.85 -6.80 -31.15
CA GLN A 912 -5.83 -7.02 -32.22
C GLN A 912 -5.38 -6.50 -33.60
N ARG A 913 -4.40 -5.58 -33.64
CA ARG A 913 -3.83 -4.95 -34.84
C ARG A 913 -2.32 -4.73 -34.67
N ALA A 914 -1.59 -5.77 -34.26
CA ALA A 914 -0.18 -5.68 -33.89
C ALA A 914 0.66 -4.97 -34.98
N PRO A 915 1.21 -3.78 -34.72
CA PRO A 915 2.09 -3.07 -35.64
C PRO A 915 3.38 -3.87 -35.89
N PHE A 916 3.95 -3.70 -37.07
CA PHE A 916 5.10 -4.50 -37.49
C PHE A 916 6.43 -3.94 -36.95
N LEU A 917 6.71 -2.65 -37.14
CA LEU A 917 8.00 -2.05 -36.77
C LEU A 917 7.81 -0.70 -36.07
N ALA A 918 8.45 -0.54 -34.91
CA ALA A 918 8.79 0.77 -34.34
C ALA A 918 10.28 1.02 -34.55
N TYR A 919 10.63 2.03 -35.34
CA TYR A 919 12.00 2.50 -35.53
C TYR A 919 12.18 3.81 -34.76
N LEU A 920 12.87 3.73 -33.62
CA LEU A 920 13.10 4.84 -32.71
C LEU A 920 14.50 5.41 -32.98
N SER A 921 14.57 6.34 -33.92
CA SER A 921 15.76 7.11 -34.26
C SER A 921 15.95 8.25 -33.24
N ALA A 922 16.15 7.88 -31.97
CA ALA A 922 16.30 8.79 -30.85
C ALA A 922 17.31 8.24 -29.84
N CYS A 923 17.94 9.10 -29.05
CA CYS A 923 18.94 8.68 -28.05
C CYS A 923 18.33 7.91 -26.88
N GLY A 924 19.08 6.93 -26.38
CA GLY A 924 18.83 6.28 -25.08
C GLY A 924 17.46 5.58 -24.97
N THR A 925 16.82 5.21 -26.09
CA THR A 925 15.47 4.61 -26.06
C THR A 925 15.45 3.24 -25.39
N GLY A 926 16.58 2.53 -25.40
CA GLY A 926 16.80 1.27 -24.69
C GLY A 926 17.63 1.43 -23.41
N GLN A 927 17.93 2.66 -22.98
CA GLN A 927 18.75 2.91 -21.82
C GLN A 927 17.94 2.73 -20.53
N ILE A 928 18.51 2.04 -19.55
CA ILE A 928 18.00 1.95 -18.19
C ILE A 928 19.07 2.53 -17.28
N LYS A 929 18.72 3.59 -16.55
CA LYS A 929 19.61 4.28 -15.60
C LYS A 929 19.38 3.86 -14.15
N ASP A 930 18.17 3.38 -13.87
CA ASP A 930 17.77 2.89 -12.57
C ASP A 930 18.11 1.40 -12.43
N GLU A 931 19.01 1.08 -11.51
CA GLU A 931 19.46 -0.30 -11.27
C GLU A 931 18.34 -1.18 -10.69
N THR A 932 17.38 -0.57 -9.98
CA THR A 932 16.22 -1.26 -9.40
C THR A 932 15.18 -1.67 -10.46
N SER A 933 15.43 -1.37 -11.74
CA SER A 933 14.55 -1.77 -12.85
C SER A 933 15.18 -2.74 -13.85
N PHE A 934 16.39 -3.27 -13.57
CA PHE A 934 17.08 -4.16 -14.52
C PHE A 934 16.34 -5.47 -14.81
N ASP A 935 15.67 -6.04 -13.81
CA ASP A 935 14.93 -7.30 -13.99
C ASP A 935 13.62 -7.14 -14.76
N GLU A 936 12.99 -5.97 -14.67
CA GLU A 936 11.81 -5.64 -15.46
C GLU A 936 12.14 -5.15 -16.87
N ASN A 937 13.36 -4.64 -17.07
CA ASN A 937 13.88 -4.16 -18.36
C ASN A 937 12.94 -3.12 -19.00
N ILE A 938 12.43 -2.18 -18.19
CA ILE A 938 11.48 -1.15 -18.62
C ILE A 938 12.22 -0.01 -19.30
N ASN A 939 11.95 0.19 -20.59
CA ASN A 939 12.46 1.30 -21.40
C ASN A 939 11.50 1.52 -22.59
N LEU A 940 11.76 2.51 -23.45
CA LEU A 940 10.88 2.77 -24.60
C LEU A 940 10.83 1.55 -25.54
N ILE A 941 11.95 0.87 -25.78
CA ILE A 941 11.99 -0.30 -26.68
C ILE A 941 11.07 -1.42 -26.17
N SER A 942 11.23 -1.81 -24.91
CA SER A 942 10.40 -2.87 -24.30
C SER A 942 8.94 -2.44 -24.14
N ALA A 943 8.66 -1.16 -23.87
CA ALA A 943 7.30 -0.64 -23.79
C ALA A 943 6.56 -0.74 -25.13
N PHE A 944 7.22 -0.38 -26.25
CA PHE A 944 6.64 -0.60 -27.59
C PHE A 944 6.39 -2.08 -27.88
N GLN A 945 7.30 -2.97 -27.45
CA GLN A 945 7.13 -4.41 -27.60
C GLN A 945 5.93 -4.94 -26.78
N ILE A 946 5.82 -4.54 -25.51
CA ILE A 946 4.72 -4.90 -24.61
C ILE A 946 3.37 -4.35 -25.13
N ALA A 947 3.38 -3.14 -25.69
CA ALA A 947 2.20 -2.55 -26.33
C ALA A 947 1.73 -3.36 -27.56
N GLY A 948 2.63 -4.12 -28.19
CA GLY A 948 2.30 -5.07 -29.27
C GLY A 948 3.05 -4.84 -30.58
N PHE A 949 4.09 -3.99 -30.60
CA PHE A 949 4.97 -3.92 -31.77
C PHE A 949 5.80 -5.18 -31.88
N ARG A 950 5.82 -5.77 -33.08
CA ARG A 950 6.54 -7.02 -33.34
C ARG A 950 8.05 -6.85 -33.36
N HIS A 951 8.51 -5.77 -33.98
CA HIS A 951 9.91 -5.38 -34.05
C HIS A 951 10.07 -3.97 -33.53
N VAL A 952 11.11 -3.75 -32.73
CA VAL A 952 11.50 -2.44 -32.26
C VAL A 952 12.99 -2.28 -32.47
N ILE A 953 13.39 -1.21 -33.16
CA ILE A 953 14.78 -0.77 -33.29
C ILE A 953 14.92 0.50 -32.48
N GLY A 954 15.95 0.57 -31.64
CA GLY A 954 16.28 1.75 -30.86
C GLY A 954 17.76 1.81 -30.51
N THR A 955 18.12 2.72 -29.61
CA THR A 955 19.52 2.97 -29.22
C THR A 955 19.74 2.77 -27.72
N LEU A 956 20.89 2.18 -27.36
CA LEU A 956 21.28 1.97 -25.95
C LEU A 956 21.81 3.24 -25.27
N TRP A 957 22.31 4.20 -26.04
CA TRP A 957 22.82 5.49 -25.54
C TRP A 957 22.80 6.54 -26.67
N ASN A 958 23.46 7.67 -26.45
CA ASN A 958 23.45 8.81 -27.35
C ASN A 958 24.04 8.50 -28.75
N VAL A 959 23.35 8.98 -29.79
CA VAL A 959 23.71 8.85 -31.21
C VAL A 959 23.86 10.20 -31.90
N GLN A 960 24.75 10.27 -32.89
CA GLN A 960 24.93 11.44 -33.76
C GLN A 960 23.79 11.56 -34.77
N ASP A 961 23.33 12.79 -35.02
CA ASP A 961 22.19 13.05 -35.90
C ASP A 961 22.43 12.58 -37.35
N ASP A 962 23.60 12.89 -37.93
CA ASP A 962 23.97 12.50 -39.30
C ASP A 962 24.11 10.97 -39.46
N LEU A 963 24.70 10.29 -38.48
CA LEU A 963 24.87 8.83 -38.50
C LEU A 963 23.54 8.09 -38.36
N SER A 964 22.57 8.67 -37.64
CA SER A 964 21.23 8.11 -37.49
C SER A 964 20.50 8.01 -38.82
N VAL A 965 20.64 9.04 -39.66
CA VAL A 965 20.08 9.06 -41.01
C VAL A 965 20.67 7.94 -41.88
N GLU A 966 21.98 7.77 -41.86
CA GLU A 966 22.65 6.71 -42.63
C GLU A 966 22.22 5.30 -42.17
N MET A 967 22.10 5.08 -40.86
CA MET A 967 21.63 3.83 -40.28
C MET A 967 20.20 3.51 -40.74
N ALA A 968 19.29 4.49 -40.67
CA ALA A 968 17.90 4.32 -41.09
C ALA A 968 17.81 4.06 -42.60
N LYS A 969 18.53 4.84 -43.41
CA LYS A 969 18.60 4.68 -44.88
C LYS A 969 18.99 3.27 -45.27
N MET A 970 20.12 2.77 -44.75
CA MET A 970 20.63 1.42 -45.07
C MET A 970 19.68 0.33 -44.59
N THR A 971 19.11 0.50 -43.39
CA THR A 971 18.14 -0.47 -42.84
C THR A 971 16.91 -0.59 -43.74
N TYR A 972 16.28 0.52 -44.12
CA TYR A 972 15.07 0.52 -44.95
C TYR A 972 15.32 0.09 -46.40
N GLN A 973 16.53 0.33 -46.93
CA GLN A 973 16.90 -0.17 -48.26
C GLN A 973 16.86 -1.70 -48.33
N GLU A 974 17.28 -2.39 -47.28
CA GLU A 974 17.22 -3.86 -47.20
C GLU A 974 15.79 -4.40 -47.05
N LEU A 975 14.85 -3.58 -46.60
CA LEU A 975 13.42 -3.94 -46.52
C LEU A 975 12.72 -3.91 -47.89
N LEU A 976 13.24 -3.17 -48.87
CA LEU A 976 12.62 -3.06 -50.20
C LEU A 976 12.69 -4.36 -51.01
N HIS A 977 13.82 -5.07 -50.95
CA HIS A 977 14.06 -6.30 -51.69
C HIS A 977 14.78 -7.30 -50.76
N PRO A 978 14.08 -8.30 -50.19
CA PRO A 978 12.94 -9.06 -50.75
C PRO A 978 11.53 -8.65 -50.32
N GLY A 979 11.37 -7.59 -49.51
CA GLY A 979 10.09 -7.16 -48.93
C GLY A 979 10.11 -7.23 -47.39
N ILE A 980 9.16 -6.56 -46.74
CA ILE A 980 9.07 -6.48 -45.28
C ILE A 980 8.80 -7.86 -44.68
N SER A 981 9.77 -8.39 -43.95
CA SER A 981 9.72 -9.63 -43.17
C SER A 981 10.62 -9.55 -41.93
N ASP A 982 10.42 -10.45 -40.98
CA ASP A 982 11.22 -10.53 -39.75
C ASP A 982 12.73 -10.59 -40.03
N GLU A 983 13.11 -11.43 -40.99
CA GLU A 983 14.51 -11.62 -41.41
C GLU A 983 15.06 -10.34 -42.07
N SER A 984 14.25 -9.65 -42.87
CA SER A 984 14.70 -8.43 -43.58
C SER A 984 15.06 -7.28 -42.62
N ILE A 985 14.36 -7.18 -41.47
CA ILE A 985 14.61 -6.16 -40.45
C ILE A 985 15.93 -6.41 -39.75
N CYS A 986 16.10 -7.63 -39.23
CA CYS A 986 17.30 -8.02 -38.50
C CYS A 986 18.55 -7.96 -39.41
N ARG A 987 18.41 -8.44 -40.66
CA ARG A 987 19.48 -8.38 -41.67
C ARG A 987 19.78 -6.94 -42.09
N GLY A 988 18.75 -6.11 -42.25
CA GLY A 988 18.88 -4.70 -42.61
C GLY A 988 19.71 -3.93 -41.58
N LEU A 989 19.34 -4.03 -40.31
CA LEU A 989 20.09 -3.41 -39.23
C LEU A 989 21.52 -3.96 -39.14
N HIS A 990 21.69 -5.28 -39.21
CA HIS A 990 23.00 -5.92 -39.14
C HIS A 990 23.95 -5.44 -40.26
N LYS A 991 23.47 -5.36 -41.51
CA LYS A 991 24.24 -4.86 -42.65
C LYS A 991 24.58 -3.38 -42.51
N ALA A 992 23.64 -2.56 -42.04
CA ALA A 992 23.86 -1.15 -41.79
C ALA A 992 24.95 -0.95 -40.73
N THR A 993 24.89 -1.68 -39.62
CA THR A 993 25.90 -1.68 -38.56
C THR A 993 27.27 -2.14 -39.08
N LEU A 994 27.33 -3.21 -39.89
CA LEU A 994 28.56 -3.67 -40.52
C LEU A 994 29.23 -2.61 -41.39
N GLU A 995 28.45 -1.92 -42.24
CA GLU A 995 28.96 -0.89 -43.14
C GLU A 995 29.40 0.36 -42.38
N LEU A 996 28.64 0.80 -41.37
CA LEU A 996 29.02 1.94 -40.54
C LEU A 996 30.29 1.65 -39.72
N ARG A 997 30.42 0.43 -39.18
CA ARG A 997 31.66 -0.03 -38.56
C ARG A 997 32.82 0.01 -39.54
N ARG A 998 32.65 -0.51 -40.76
CA ARG A 998 33.69 -0.51 -41.80
C ARG A 998 34.18 0.92 -42.11
N ARG A 999 33.24 1.86 -42.29
CA ARG A 999 33.55 3.29 -42.49
C ARG A 999 34.29 3.89 -41.29
N TRP A 1000 33.90 3.53 -40.07
CA TRP A 1000 34.57 3.96 -38.85
C TRP A 1000 36.02 3.44 -38.79
N ILE A 1001 36.27 2.17 -39.12
CA ILE A 1001 37.62 1.58 -39.18
C ILE A 1001 38.48 2.30 -40.24
N ASP A 1002 37.95 2.54 -41.44
CA ASP A 1002 38.65 3.24 -42.52
C ASP A 1002 39.08 4.66 -42.10
N LYS A 1003 38.22 5.37 -41.37
CA LYS A 1003 38.51 6.72 -40.86
C LYS A 1003 39.64 6.71 -39.82
N HIS A 1004 39.65 5.72 -38.93
CA HIS A 1004 40.61 5.64 -37.81
C HIS A 1004 41.96 5.02 -38.21
N THR A 1005 41.98 4.12 -39.21
CA THR A 1005 43.22 3.55 -39.77
C THR A 1005 43.97 4.56 -40.64
N ASN A 1006 43.26 5.36 -41.45
CA ASN A 1006 43.89 6.40 -42.27
C ASN A 1006 44.50 7.54 -41.43
N ASN A 1007 43.94 7.85 -40.25
CA ASN A 1007 44.52 8.85 -39.34
C ASN A 1007 45.79 8.37 -38.61
N ARG A 1008 46.10 7.05 -38.60
CA ARG A 1008 47.34 6.51 -38.01
C ARG A 1008 48.56 6.54 -38.96
N ASN A 1009 48.38 6.87 -40.25
CA ASN A 1009 49.48 6.99 -41.23
C ASN A 1009 49.67 8.45 -41.72
N PRO A 1010 50.45 9.30 -41.03
CA PRO A 1010 50.71 10.68 -41.43
C PRO A 1010 51.83 10.78 -42.48
N ARG A 1011 51.81 9.93 -43.52
CA ARG A 1011 52.70 10.08 -44.68
C ARG A 1011 51.83 10.05 -45.93
N LEU A 1012 51.61 11.24 -46.49
CA LEU A 1012 50.81 11.58 -47.69
C LEU A 1012 49.42 12.16 -47.39
N SER A 1013 49.36 13.33 -46.74
CA SER A 1013 48.39 14.34 -47.18
C SER A 1013 49.03 15.73 -47.13
N THR A 1014 48.91 16.44 -48.25
CA THR A 1014 49.48 17.75 -48.49
C THR A 1014 48.78 18.82 -47.63
N ALA A 1015 49.59 19.72 -47.06
CA ALA A 1015 49.14 20.81 -46.22
C ALA A 1015 48.28 21.81 -47.01
N SER A 1016 46.95 21.74 -46.84
CA SER A 1016 46.04 22.89 -47.04
C SER A 1016 44.66 22.78 -46.35
N SER A 1017 44.29 21.67 -45.71
CA SER A 1017 42.93 21.47 -45.14
C SER A 1017 42.79 21.73 -43.62
N GLY A 1018 43.82 22.28 -42.97
CA GLY A 1018 43.85 22.43 -41.51
C GLY A 1018 42.88 23.46 -40.90
N GLN A 1019 42.34 24.38 -41.70
CA GLN A 1019 41.40 25.42 -41.22
C GLN A 1019 39.93 25.15 -41.56
N GLU A 1020 39.61 24.27 -42.51
CA GLU A 1020 38.22 23.86 -42.78
C GLU A 1020 37.77 22.72 -41.85
N ARG A 1021 38.66 21.78 -41.49
CA ARG A 1021 38.34 20.65 -40.62
C ARG A 1021 38.05 21.01 -39.15
N ALA A 1022 38.58 22.13 -38.65
CA ALA A 1022 38.28 22.60 -37.31
C ALA A 1022 36.85 23.16 -37.16
N LYS A 1023 36.19 23.54 -38.26
CA LYS A 1023 34.77 23.97 -38.27
C LYS A 1023 33.79 22.80 -38.39
N GLU A 1024 34.17 21.72 -39.06
CA GLU A 1024 33.33 20.51 -39.24
C GLU A 1024 33.13 19.69 -37.96
N TYR A 1025 34.08 19.76 -37.01
CA TYR A 1025 33.95 19.08 -35.71
C TYR A 1025 33.19 19.89 -34.66
N GLN A 1026 32.98 21.19 -34.88
CA GLN A 1026 32.24 22.09 -33.97
C GLN A 1026 30.74 22.21 -34.28
N THR A 1027 30.23 21.50 -35.29
CA THR A 1027 28.88 21.71 -35.84
C THR A 1027 28.00 20.46 -35.92
N ARG A 1028 28.39 19.34 -35.28
CA ARG A 1028 27.59 18.11 -35.28
C ARG A 1028 26.71 18.03 -34.04
N SER A 1029 25.40 18.05 -34.26
CA SER A 1029 24.38 17.91 -33.21
C SER A 1029 24.23 16.44 -32.79
N VAL A 1030 24.08 16.19 -31.49
CA VAL A 1030 23.82 14.86 -30.90
C VAL A 1030 22.34 14.81 -30.56
N ARG A 1031 21.66 13.67 -30.73
CA ARG A 1031 20.23 13.53 -30.39
C ARG A 1031 19.94 13.48 -28.88
N ASP A 1032 20.85 13.99 -28.05
CA ASP A 1032 20.76 13.98 -26.58
C ASP A 1032 19.80 15.06 -26.07
N ALA A 1033 19.01 14.74 -25.05
CA ALA A 1033 18.05 15.65 -24.42
C ALA A 1033 18.71 16.54 -23.36
N ALA A 1034 19.91 17.04 -23.63
CA ALA A 1034 20.60 17.98 -22.77
C ALA A 1034 20.01 19.40 -22.93
N LEU A 1035 19.97 20.17 -21.84
CA LEU A 1035 19.67 21.60 -21.89
C LEU A 1035 20.87 22.34 -22.52
N ILE A 1036 20.58 23.39 -23.30
CA ILE A 1036 21.60 24.20 -23.99
C ILE A 1036 22.70 24.63 -23.00
N GLY A 1037 23.88 24.02 -23.10
CA GLY A 1037 25.05 24.37 -22.29
C GLY A 1037 25.77 23.23 -21.54
N THR A 1038 25.24 22.01 -21.51
CA THR A 1038 25.93 20.85 -20.89
C THR A 1038 26.55 19.95 -21.95
N THR A 1039 27.82 20.16 -22.28
CA THR A 1039 28.54 19.29 -23.23
C THR A 1039 29.16 18.09 -22.52
N ASP A 1040 28.41 16.99 -22.40
CA ASP A 1040 28.99 15.68 -22.08
C ASP A 1040 29.57 15.07 -23.36
N ASN A 1041 30.71 15.60 -23.77
CA ASN A 1041 31.38 15.21 -25.01
C ASN A 1041 32.10 13.86 -24.83
N ASN A 1042 31.41 12.75 -25.16
CA ASN A 1042 32.01 11.44 -25.40
C ASN A 1042 32.82 11.42 -26.72
N LEU A 1043 33.88 12.22 -26.80
CA LEU A 1043 34.72 12.44 -28.00
C LEU A 1043 35.68 11.27 -28.33
N GLY A 1044 35.27 10.02 -28.13
CA GLY A 1044 36.06 8.82 -28.44
C GLY A 1044 35.28 7.54 -28.74
N SER A 1045 33.95 7.62 -28.93
CA SER A 1045 33.05 6.47 -28.94
C SER A 1045 32.96 5.70 -30.27
N VAL A 1046 32.53 4.45 -30.16
CA VAL A 1046 32.15 3.57 -31.27
C VAL A 1046 30.71 3.92 -31.68
N ASP A 1047 30.56 5.01 -32.44
CA ASP A 1047 29.26 5.66 -32.71
C ASP A 1047 28.23 4.79 -33.46
N TRP A 1048 28.64 3.66 -34.05
CA TRP A 1048 27.77 2.72 -34.77
C TRP A 1048 27.19 1.60 -33.88
N ALA A 1049 27.78 1.34 -32.71
CA ALA A 1049 27.37 0.30 -31.76
C ALA A 1049 26.07 0.52 -30.93
N PRO A 1050 25.44 1.71 -30.85
CA PRO A 1050 24.27 1.89 -29.99
C PRO A 1050 23.02 1.15 -30.44
N TYR A 1051 22.91 0.81 -31.72
CA TYR A 1051 21.65 0.35 -32.31
C TYR A 1051 21.36 -1.10 -32.00
N VAL A 1052 20.17 -1.36 -31.47
CA VAL A 1052 19.72 -2.70 -31.08
C VAL A 1052 18.35 -3.00 -31.67
N HIS A 1053 18.12 -4.28 -31.96
CA HIS A 1053 16.84 -4.80 -32.40
C HIS A 1053 16.24 -5.71 -31.32
N TYR A 1054 15.00 -5.45 -30.94
CA TYR A 1054 14.16 -6.29 -30.10
C TYR A 1054 13.00 -6.84 -30.94
N GLY A 1055 12.79 -8.15 -30.91
CA GLY A 1055 11.77 -8.81 -31.74
C GLY A 1055 12.09 -10.27 -32.07
N VAL A 1056 11.35 -10.82 -33.04
CA VAL A 1056 11.28 -12.27 -33.34
C VAL A 1056 11.77 -12.71 -34.72
#